data_AF-A0A0H1BRQ4-F1
#
_entry.id   AF-A0A0H1BRQ4-F1
#
_cell.length_a   1.000
_cell.length_b   1.000
_cell.length_c   1.000
_cell.angle_alpha   90.00
_cell.angle_beta   90.00
_cell.angle_gamma   90.00
#
_symmetry.space_group_name_H-M   'P 1'
#
loop_
_entity.id
_entity.type
_entity.pdbx_description
1 polymer ?
#
loop_
_entity_poly.entity_id
_entity_poly.type
_entity_poly.pdbx_seq_one_letter_code
_entity_poly.pdbx_strand_id
1 'polypeptide(L)'
;MRLFTPTWARKLYKPTTILRLALIGTVCQLPPGFCMFSTAHALHDRKMPQAGVPWKSEPPAPFDNPSNKHGASKLADVQQLLQRLPTSIQWADGLDMKPPEDLDPSDPLMPYLDVLMIVDRLIPPKTIFHFFEFACRGTLPNGNKTELPIVSSEELPLVASPYSEWALPPHNKITLPVSQMLMSRIGSDEDPGRLTLVEKPVHALKVRLWEGIPPISEHQWRQKGLDKAENFDYACQYIEAVISAFDYLNVPLHISHMRETFNYISDHLSEFDEALNNIHRRDGKEPNINTAGLWADFIRAKYEVMTDRAHSWVISHVDALREPLLNEIKAQGSSSDDNISPEQLDLVHKLRTLAGLAAQADYTIYMSTHGYKGSSGPSLERMGDWRNPVLEKRRQTYVNSYAYFQEINSLTDEMLANLAGNPTQSPDACPKKENDLLKAIEDQLRIQDQQRLRARSDPEPGPRAPPVWISGVTTRIREIKDLGQPPMTEVGFAIYRLSYGQNDDDGEWAALKEAIEKDLASWGGGIDGVEDIKPFLKLKWFDGRELGLAEDDIDGAKRHFTTFLNTLTPSDGIDQSTILILDSASLASYAKPTTDDTDDTEDHYLLAVDAHYDPAEGIERPEESPGYVGSMRILTRLVWSELFALTYNQAMWLEDLWPLAMGHPEQVYVGTTVNELRSRWVAAKVAGDSELMARFEAECKKREGEEVVEAWSKKWREKEL
;
A
#
# COMPACT_ATOMS: atom_id res chain seq x y z
N MET A 1 -13.66 -19.81 22.78
CA MET A 1 -13.62 -20.84 21.71
C MET A 1 -14.99 -21.49 21.38
N ARG A 2 -16.12 -20.76 21.51
CA ARG A 2 -17.45 -21.15 20.98
C ARG A 2 -18.25 -19.93 20.48
N LEU A 3 -17.56 -18.90 19.98
CA LEU A 3 -18.18 -17.63 19.54
C LEU A 3 -18.08 -17.34 18.04
N PHE A 4 -17.40 -18.19 17.26
CA PHE A 4 -17.35 -18.04 15.80
C PHE A 4 -18.19 -19.11 15.12
N THR A 5 -19.51 -18.95 15.19
CA THR A 5 -20.41 -19.41 14.12
C THR A 5 -21.66 -18.53 14.12
N PRO A 6 -21.65 -17.38 13.44
CA PRO A 6 -22.90 -16.79 12.98
C PRO A 6 -23.49 -17.70 11.90
N THR A 7 -24.71 -18.14 12.09
CA THR A 7 -25.46 -19.04 11.21
C THR A 7 -25.81 -18.45 9.83
N TRP A 8 -25.43 -17.20 9.55
CA TRP A 8 -25.65 -16.55 8.25
C TRP A 8 -24.53 -16.86 7.22
N ALA A 9 -23.31 -17.19 7.65
CA ALA A 9 -22.16 -17.47 6.77
C ALA A 9 -22.19 -18.85 6.06
N ARG A 10 -23.30 -19.61 6.14
CA ARG A 10 -23.42 -20.96 5.53
C ARG A 10 -24.27 -21.04 4.27
N LYS A 11 -24.80 -19.91 3.78
CA LYS A 11 -25.57 -19.89 2.54
C LYS A 11 -25.21 -18.66 1.75
N LEU A 12 -24.30 -18.83 0.78
CA LEU A 12 -24.19 -18.14 -0.50
C LEU A 12 -22.71 -18.20 -0.97
N TYR A 13 -22.22 -19.41 -1.23
CA TYR A 13 -21.03 -19.58 -2.07
C TYR A 13 -21.51 -20.06 -3.43
N LYS A 14 -21.61 -19.11 -4.38
CA LYS A 14 -21.71 -19.42 -5.79
C LYS A 14 -20.31 -19.37 -6.39
N PRO A 15 -19.96 -20.25 -7.35
CA PRO A 15 -18.66 -20.25 -7.99
C PRO A 15 -18.59 -19.15 -9.07
N THR A 16 -18.52 -17.87 -8.67
CA THR A 16 -18.37 -16.72 -9.58
C THR A 16 -16.93 -16.21 -9.62
N THR A 17 -16.16 -16.36 -8.54
CA THR A 17 -14.70 -16.07 -8.53
C THR A 17 -13.95 -16.94 -9.54
N ILE A 18 -14.42 -18.17 -9.82
CA ILE A 18 -13.84 -19.05 -10.86
C ILE A 18 -14.11 -18.50 -12.26
N LEU A 19 -15.26 -17.87 -12.51
CA LEU A 19 -15.58 -17.28 -13.80
C LEU A 19 -14.75 -16.00 -14.05
N ARG A 20 -14.58 -15.16 -13.02
CA ARG A 20 -13.68 -13.99 -13.08
C ARG A 20 -12.22 -14.44 -13.20
N LEU A 21 -11.77 -15.48 -12.50
CA LEU A 21 -10.40 -16.03 -12.63
C LEU A 21 -10.12 -16.73 -13.97
N ALA A 22 -11.13 -17.35 -14.58
CA ALA A 22 -11.03 -17.91 -15.94
C ALA A 22 -10.94 -16.81 -17.02
N LEU A 23 -11.61 -15.67 -16.82
CA LEU A 23 -11.45 -14.45 -17.63
C LEU A 23 -10.12 -13.72 -17.35
N ILE A 24 -9.49 -13.95 -16.18
CA ILE A 24 -8.19 -13.36 -15.81
C ILE A 24 -7.00 -14.10 -16.44
N GLY A 25 -7.16 -15.38 -16.81
CA GLY A 25 -6.20 -16.08 -17.68
C GLY A 25 -5.94 -15.37 -19.02
N THR A 26 -6.84 -14.47 -19.42
CA THR A 26 -6.71 -13.60 -20.61
C THR A 26 -6.06 -12.24 -20.34
N VAL A 27 -5.88 -11.83 -19.08
CA VAL A 27 -5.21 -10.56 -18.70
C VAL A 27 -3.72 -10.80 -18.45
N CYS A 28 -3.36 -11.91 -17.80
CA CYS A 28 -2.01 -12.49 -17.87
C CYS A 28 -1.97 -13.48 -19.02
N GLN A 29 -1.82 -12.99 -20.26
CA GLN A 29 -1.76 -13.84 -21.46
C GLN A 29 -0.49 -14.69 -21.44
N LEU A 30 -0.56 -15.83 -20.75
CA LEU A 30 0.24 -17.00 -21.09
C LEU A 30 -0.03 -17.34 -22.58
N PRO A 31 0.95 -17.91 -23.31
CA PRO A 31 0.80 -18.23 -24.72
C PRO A 31 -0.52 -18.98 -25.00
N PRO A 32 -1.16 -18.76 -26.17
CA PRO A 32 -2.56 -19.10 -26.41
C PRO A 32 -2.84 -20.60 -26.18
N GLY A 33 -3.71 -20.91 -25.22
CA GLY A 33 -4.13 -22.28 -24.87
C GLY A 33 -4.62 -22.53 -23.44
N PHE A 34 -4.58 -21.52 -22.55
CA PHE A 34 -4.86 -21.72 -21.13
C PHE A 34 -6.28 -21.29 -20.73
N CYS A 35 -7.09 -22.23 -20.25
CA CYS A 35 -8.31 -21.98 -19.49
C CYS A 35 -8.24 -22.86 -18.23
N MET A 36 -7.92 -22.25 -17.09
CA MET A 36 -7.84 -22.97 -15.82
C MET A 36 -9.21 -22.94 -15.10
N PHE A 37 -9.61 -24.10 -14.59
CA PHE A 37 -10.62 -24.36 -13.55
C PHE A 37 -12.06 -24.69 -13.99
N SER A 38 -12.46 -25.93 -13.65
CA SER A 38 -13.83 -26.34 -13.32
C SER A 38 -13.81 -27.53 -12.35
N THR A 39 -14.80 -27.56 -11.43
CA THR A 39 -15.25 -28.61 -10.48
C THR A 39 -14.81 -28.53 -9.00
N ALA A 40 -15.82 -28.75 -8.12
CA ALA A 40 -15.82 -28.61 -6.66
C ALA A 40 -16.53 -29.80 -5.93
N HIS A 41 -16.30 -29.87 -4.60
CA HIS A 41 -16.97 -30.64 -3.50
C HIS A 41 -16.53 -32.11 -3.27
N ALA A 42 -16.43 -32.70 -2.04
CA ALA A 42 -16.64 -32.33 -0.62
C ALA A 42 -16.06 -33.45 0.31
N LEU A 43 -15.73 -33.18 1.61
CA LEU A 43 -16.07 -33.99 2.82
C LEU A 43 -15.35 -33.57 4.13
N HIS A 44 -15.93 -34.02 5.25
CA HIS A 44 -15.99 -33.49 6.62
C HIS A 44 -14.92 -33.94 7.65
N ASP A 45 -14.82 -33.12 8.71
CA ASP A 45 -14.62 -33.39 10.16
C ASP A 45 -13.36 -34.07 10.73
N ARG A 46 -12.63 -33.32 11.60
CA ARG A 46 -12.25 -33.77 12.96
C ARG A 46 -11.67 -32.66 13.87
N LYS A 47 -12.01 -32.72 15.17
CA LYS A 47 -11.55 -31.85 16.27
C LYS A 47 -10.29 -32.40 16.96
N MET A 48 -9.46 -31.50 17.51
CA MET A 48 -8.46 -31.79 18.55
C MET A 48 -8.33 -30.61 19.57
N PRO A 49 -7.76 -30.83 20.77
CA PRO A 49 -8.09 -30.12 22.01
C PRO A 49 -7.09 -29.02 22.44
N GLN A 50 -7.54 -28.20 23.41
CA GLN A 50 -6.81 -27.12 24.07
C GLN A 50 -5.86 -27.58 25.19
N ALA A 51 -4.72 -26.89 25.32
CA ALA A 51 -3.96 -26.60 26.54
C ALA A 51 -3.03 -25.40 26.20
N GLY A 52 -2.78 -24.36 26.99
CA GLY A 52 -2.97 -24.10 28.41
C GLY A 52 -1.62 -23.77 29.05
N VAL A 53 -1.37 -22.49 29.38
CA VAL A 53 -0.65 -21.90 30.55
C VAL A 53 0.14 -20.62 30.15
N PRO A 54 0.04 -19.50 30.91
CA PRO A 54 0.52 -18.17 30.50
C PRO A 54 1.90 -17.82 31.08
N TRP A 55 2.68 -17.04 30.32
CA TRP A 55 3.91 -16.41 30.79
C TRP A 55 3.58 -15.02 31.35
N LYS A 56 3.93 -14.79 32.62
CA LYS A 56 3.93 -13.46 33.26
C LYS A 56 5.30 -12.81 33.04
N SER A 57 5.30 -11.58 32.55
CA SER A 57 6.40 -10.63 32.71
C SER A 57 5.82 -9.33 33.24
N GLU A 58 6.28 -8.91 34.41
CA GLU A 58 5.90 -7.66 35.07
C GLU A 58 6.33 -6.45 34.22
N PRO A 59 5.49 -5.41 34.09
CA PRO A 59 5.90 -4.14 33.50
C PRO A 59 6.62 -3.25 34.54
N PRO A 60 7.50 -2.34 34.11
CA PRO A 60 8.09 -1.35 35.00
C PRO A 60 7.06 -0.29 35.41
N ALA A 61 7.23 0.23 36.63
CA ALA A 61 6.31 1.16 37.29
C ALA A 61 6.04 2.47 36.50
N PRO A 62 4.87 3.10 36.69
CA PRO A 62 4.54 4.38 36.06
C PRO A 62 5.32 5.52 36.74
N PHE A 63 5.94 6.38 35.93
CA PHE A 63 6.71 7.52 36.44
C PHE A 63 5.88 8.80 36.52
N ASP A 64 6.07 9.48 37.64
CA ASP A 64 5.41 10.70 38.09
C ASP A 64 5.63 11.92 37.16
N ASN A 65 4.60 12.78 37.17
CA ASN A 65 4.61 14.13 36.61
C ASN A 65 5.87 14.94 37.00
N PRO A 66 6.58 15.60 36.06
CA PRO A 66 7.63 16.52 36.41
C PRO A 66 7.00 17.82 36.96
N SER A 67 6.96 17.91 38.28
CA SER A 67 6.64 19.12 39.02
C SER A 67 7.78 20.14 38.88
N ASN A 68 7.41 21.34 38.43
CA ASN A 68 7.99 22.64 38.80
C ASN A 68 9.03 22.59 39.93
N LYS A 69 10.32 22.71 39.63
CA LYS A 69 11.33 23.32 40.52
C LYS A 69 12.66 23.61 39.80
N HIS A 70 13.04 24.89 39.85
CA HIS A 70 14.37 25.50 39.67
C HIS A 70 15.01 25.54 38.27
N GLY A 71 14.91 26.72 37.63
CA GLY A 71 16.04 27.39 36.99
C GLY A 71 16.75 26.73 35.80
N ALA A 72 16.14 25.76 35.13
CA ALA A 72 16.61 25.28 33.83
C ALA A 72 16.25 26.32 32.75
N SER A 73 17.17 26.61 31.83
CA SER A 73 16.86 27.48 30.68
C SER A 73 15.86 26.77 29.77
N LYS A 74 14.95 27.51 29.13
CA LYS A 74 13.99 26.95 28.16
C LYS A 74 14.70 26.21 27.01
N LEU A 75 15.95 26.60 26.73
CA LEU A 75 16.83 25.92 25.78
C LEU A 75 17.21 24.50 26.24
N ALA A 76 17.51 24.29 27.52
CA ALA A 76 17.79 22.95 28.06
C ALA A 76 16.55 22.04 27.97
N ASP A 77 15.36 22.59 28.21
CA ASP A 77 14.10 21.86 28.07
C ASP A 77 13.84 21.47 26.60
N VAL A 78 14.14 22.36 25.65
CA VAL A 78 14.02 22.07 24.21
C VAL A 78 15.10 21.10 23.72
N GLN A 79 16.33 21.20 24.20
CA GLN A 79 17.38 20.22 23.94
C GLN A 79 16.97 18.84 24.47
N GLN A 80 16.38 18.77 25.67
CA GLN A 80 15.82 17.53 26.21
C GLN A 80 14.63 17.03 25.39
N LEU A 81 13.80 17.93 24.85
CA LEU A 81 12.68 17.59 23.97
C LEU A 81 13.17 16.95 22.65
N LEU A 82 14.21 17.51 22.04
CA LEU A 82 14.85 17.02 20.82
C LEU A 82 15.57 15.68 21.04
N GLN A 83 16.20 15.52 22.21
CA GLN A 83 16.83 14.26 22.63
C GLN A 83 15.80 13.14 22.94
N ARG A 84 14.55 13.50 23.23
CA ARG A 84 13.47 12.55 23.47
C ARG A 84 12.72 12.25 22.18
N LEU A 85 13.15 11.20 21.48
CA LEU A 85 12.39 10.62 20.37
C LEU A 85 10.92 10.42 20.79
N PRO A 86 9.94 10.87 20.00
CA PRO A 86 8.56 10.45 20.17
C PRO A 86 8.51 8.93 20.02
N THR A 87 8.33 8.23 21.14
CA THR A 87 8.27 6.77 21.18
C THR A 87 6.85 6.35 21.53
N SER A 88 5.87 6.83 20.78
CA SER A 88 4.53 6.25 20.77
C SER A 88 3.66 6.83 19.66
N ILE A 89 3.40 6.02 18.64
CA ILE A 89 2.01 5.72 18.31
C ILE A 89 1.85 4.26 18.73
N GLN A 90 1.29 4.03 19.93
CA GLN A 90 0.78 2.72 20.25
C GLN A 90 -0.52 2.59 19.47
N TRP A 91 -0.52 1.82 18.39
CA TRP A 91 -1.77 1.17 18.00
C TRP A 91 -2.17 0.26 19.15
N ALA A 92 -3.45 0.31 19.50
CA ALA A 92 -3.97 -0.31 20.69
C ALA A 92 -3.73 -1.83 20.66
N ASP A 93 -2.70 -2.28 21.41
CA ASP A 93 -2.67 -3.64 21.91
C ASP A 93 -3.98 -3.84 22.70
N GLY A 94 -4.91 -4.58 22.08
CA GLY A 94 -6.15 -5.01 22.73
C GLY A 94 -7.40 -4.17 22.46
N LEU A 95 -7.60 -3.59 21.29
CA LEU A 95 -8.99 -3.40 20.86
C LEU A 95 -9.55 -4.77 20.50
N ASP A 96 -10.26 -5.37 21.46
CA ASP A 96 -11.29 -6.37 21.20
C ASP A 96 -12.39 -5.62 20.43
N MET A 97 -12.10 -5.27 19.16
CA MET A 97 -12.98 -4.49 18.30
C MET A 97 -14.24 -5.31 18.11
N LYS A 98 -15.27 -4.97 18.87
CA LYS A 98 -16.60 -5.45 18.54
C LYS A 98 -16.94 -4.86 17.18
N PRO A 99 -17.39 -5.67 16.21
CA PRO A 99 -17.96 -5.11 14.99
C PRO A 99 -19.05 -4.10 15.41
N PRO A 100 -19.10 -2.92 14.77
CA PRO A 100 -20.11 -1.92 15.03
C PRO A 100 -21.51 -2.54 15.02
N GLU A 101 -22.39 -2.11 15.94
CA GLU A 101 -23.81 -2.46 15.85
C GLU A 101 -24.35 -1.93 14.51
N ASP A 102 -24.91 -2.84 13.72
CA ASP A 102 -25.50 -2.70 12.37
C ASP A 102 -25.90 -1.25 11.98
N LEU A 103 -24.95 -0.44 11.51
CA LEU A 103 -25.27 0.75 10.73
C LEU A 103 -25.74 0.27 9.36
N ASP A 104 -26.92 0.74 8.94
CA ASP A 104 -27.47 0.42 7.62
C ASP A 104 -26.45 0.85 6.55
N PRO A 105 -26.01 -0.05 5.64
CA PRO A 105 -25.10 0.30 4.54
C PRO A 105 -25.63 1.40 3.63
N SER A 106 -26.93 1.70 3.67
CA SER A 106 -27.57 2.81 2.95
C SER A 106 -27.58 4.13 3.72
N ASP A 107 -27.06 4.17 4.95
CA ASP A 107 -26.97 5.39 5.75
C ASP A 107 -25.98 6.40 5.10
N PRO A 108 -26.42 7.63 4.77
CA PRO A 108 -25.54 8.64 4.18
C PRO A 108 -24.38 9.05 5.09
N LEU A 109 -24.44 8.74 6.39
CA LEU A 109 -23.34 8.98 7.33
C LEU A 109 -22.39 7.79 7.51
N MET A 110 -22.70 6.61 6.97
CA MET A 110 -21.85 5.42 7.13
C MET A 110 -20.39 5.65 6.71
N PRO A 111 -20.07 6.33 5.58
CA PRO A 111 -18.69 6.61 5.18
C PRO A 111 -17.89 7.49 6.15
N TYR A 112 -18.58 8.15 7.07
CA TYR A 112 -18.04 9.17 7.97
C TYR A 112 -18.04 8.74 9.43
N LEU A 113 -19.02 7.91 9.78
CA LEU A 113 -19.17 7.40 11.12
C LEU A 113 -18.41 6.10 11.27
N ASP A 114 -18.42 5.19 10.30
CA ASP A 114 -17.89 3.85 10.53
C ASP A 114 -16.47 3.62 9.97
N VAL A 115 -15.70 2.80 10.69
CA VAL A 115 -14.45 2.28 10.18
C VAL A 115 -14.78 1.03 9.37
N LEU A 116 -14.73 1.14 8.05
CA LEU A 116 -14.99 0.00 7.18
C LEU A 116 -13.89 -1.06 7.38
N MET A 117 -14.27 -2.18 7.98
CA MET A 117 -13.42 -3.35 8.17
C MET A 117 -13.59 -4.31 7.01
N ILE A 118 -12.49 -4.89 6.55
CA ILE A 118 -12.50 -5.92 5.52
C ILE A 118 -11.68 -7.15 5.95
N VAL A 119 -11.97 -8.28 5.31
CA VAL A 119 -11.22 -9.51 5.55
C VAL A 119 -9.99 -9.54 4.66
N ASP A 120 -8.82 -9.40 5.28
CA ASP A 120 -7.54 -9.41 4.60
C ASP A 120 -6.94 -10.81 4.47
N ARG A 121 -6.27 -10.98 3.33
CA ARG A 121 -5.31 -12.04 3.05
C ARG A 121 -3.93 -11.42 3.13
N LEU A 122 -3.20 -11.73 4.22
CA LEU A 122 -1.91 -11.09 4.52
C LEU A 122 -0.91 -11.16 3.34
N ILE A 123 -0.84 -12.31 2.67
CA ILE A 123 -0.23 -12.45 1.35
C ILE A 123 -1.35 -12.28 0.31
N PRO A 124 -1.29 -11.28 -0.58
CA PRO A 124 -2.31 -11.13 -1.63
C PRO A 124 -2.32 -12.34 -2.59
N PRO A 125 -3.49 -12.89 -2.97
CA PRO A 125 -3.59 -14.07 -3.86
C PRO A 125 -2.82 -13.95 -5.17
N LYS A 126 -2.84 -12.76 -5.78
CA LYS A 126 -2.11 -12.43 -7.01
C LYS A 126 -0.60 -12.69 -6.95
N THR A 127 -0.03 -12.74 -5.75
CA THR A 127 1.36 -13.10 -5.51
C THR A 127 1.71 -14.47 -6.11
N ILE A 128 0.75 -15.41 -6.17
CA ILE A 128 0.97 -16.72 -6.82
C ILE A 128 1.10 -16.60 -8.33
N PHE A 129 0.26 -15.77 -8.97
CA PHE A 129 0.34 -15.55 -10.42
C PHE A 129 1.65 -14.85 -10.78
N HIS A 130 2.01 -13.79 -10.06
CA HIS A 130 3.29 -13.11 -10.23
C HIS A 130 4.48 -14.04 -9.96
N PHE A 131 4.37 -14.97 -9.01
CA PHE A 131 5.39 -15.98 -8.77
C PHE A 131 5.57 -16.91 -9.97
N PHE A 132 4.50 -17.44 -10.55
CA PHE A 132 4.62 -18.34 -11.71
C PHE A 132 5.11 -17.62 -12.97
N GLU A 133 4.71 -16.36 -13.17
CA GLU A 133 5.26 -15.50 -14.21
C GLU A 133 6.77 -15.32 -14.04
N PHE A 134 7.21 -15.03 -12.81
CA PHE A 134 8.64 -14.99 -12.46
C PHE A 134 9.31 -16.35 -12.68
N ALA A 135 8.72 -17.45 -12.20
CA ALA A 135 9.32 -18.78 -12.25
C ALA A 135 9.59 -19.23 -13.70
N CYS A 136 8.82 -18.71 -14.67
CA CYS A 136 9.03 -18.93 -16.09
C CYS A 136 10.04 -17.94 -16.73
N ARG A 137 10.09 -16.67 -16.29
CA ARG A 137 10.95 -15.64 -16.89
C ARG A 137 12.33 -15.49 -16.24
N GLY A 138 12.47 -15.92 -14.99
CA GLY A 138 13.66 -15.81 -14.15
C GLY A 138 14.04 -14.39 -13.71
N THR A 139 13.19 -13.38 -13.93
CA THR A 139 13.44 -12.00 -13.47
C THR A 139 12.73 -11.74 -12.14
N LEU A 140 13.48 -11.53 -11.07
CA LEU A 140 12.97 -11.20 -9.75
C LEU A 140 12.31 -9.81 -9.72
N PRO A 141 11.43 -9.53 -8.74
CA PRO A 141 10.80 -8.22 -8.56
C PRO A 141 11.78 -7.03 -8.48
N ASN A 142 13.00 -7.25 -7.96
CA ASN A 142 14.05 -6.23 -7.87
C ASN A 142 14.83 -6.04 -9.19
N GLY A 143 14.46 -6.74 -10.27
CA GLY A 143 15.11 -6.68 -11.58
C GLY A 143 16.26 -7.69 -11.75
N ASN A 144 16.73 -8.31 -10.67
CA ASN A 144 17.81 -9.29 -10.73
C ASN A 144 17.35 -10.60 -11.40
N LYS A 145 18.30 -11.35 -11.95
CA LYS A 145 18.05 -12.70 -12.48
C LYS A 145 18.28 -13.74 -11.39
N THR A 146 17.39 -14.74 -11.29
CA THR A 146 17.64 -15.90 -10.42
C THR A 146 18.74 -16.78 -11.01
N GLU A 147 19.53 -17.39 -10.12
CA GLU A 147 20.54 -18.40 -10.48
C GLU A 147 19.93 -19.82 -10.51
N LEU A 148 18.72 -19.98 -9.99
CA LEU A 148 18.03 -21.27 -9.96
C LEU A 148 17.44 -21.62 -11.35
N PRO A 149 17.34 -22.92 -11.68
CA PRO A 149 16.64 -23.37 -12.87
C PRO A 149 15.18 -22.88 -12.91
N ILE A 150 14.80 -22.28 -14.04
CA ILE A 150 13.45 -21.77 -14.28
C ILE A 150 12.52 -22.87 -14.80
N VAL A 151 11.22 -22.72 -14.55
CA VAL A 151 10.18 -23.59 -15.11
C VAL A 151 10.05 -23.27 -16.60
N SER A 152 10.11 -24.27 -17.48
CA SER A 152 9.96 -24.02 -18.91
C SER A 152 8.51 -23.70 -19.28
N SER A 153 8.31 -23.01 -20.41
CA SER A 153 6.97 -22.71 -20.92
C SER A 153 6.13 -23.97 -21.22
N GLU A 154 6.78 -25.09 -21.54
CA GLU A 154 6.14 -26.39 -21.76
C GLU A 154 5.66 -27.06 -20.47
N GLU A 155 6.26 -26.72 -19.33
CA GLU A 155 5.96 -27.30 -18.01
C GLU A 155 4.96 -26.48 -17.22
N LEU A 156 4.81 -25.20 -17.54
CA LEU A 156 3.84 -24.32 -16.91
C LEU A 156 2.38 -24.84 -16.96
N PRO A 157 1.90 -25.50 -18.04
CA PRO A 157 0.58 -26.15 -18.04
C PRO A 157 0.39 -27.19 -16.93
N LEU A 158 1.46 -27.81 -16.43
CA LEU A 158 1.39 -28.82 -15.38
C LEU A 158 0.99 -28.21 -14.03
N VAL A 159 1.24 -26.91 -13.83
CA VAL A 159 0.80 -26.16 -12.64
C VAL A 159 -0.74 -26.15 -12.52
N ALA A 160 -1.42 -26.13 -13.67
CA ALA A 160 -2.86 -26.12 -13.81
C ALA A 160 -3.50 -27.52 -13.83
N SER A 161 -2.70 -28.54 -14.12
CA SER A 161 -3.18 -29.88 -14.42
C SER A 161 -3.11 -30.76 -13.17
N PRO A 162 -4.15 -31.55 -12.86
CA PRO A 162 -4.10 -32.53 -11.79
C PRO A 162 -2.89 -33.47 -11.94
N TYR A 163 -2.20 -33.76 -10.84
CA TYR A 163 -1.02 -34.63 -10.87
C TYR A 163 -1.33 -36.01 -11.44
N SER A 164 -2.56 -36.51 -11.23
CA SER A 164 -3.02 -37.77 -11.80
C SER A 164 -2.95 -37.87 -13.33
N GLU A 165 -2.87 -36.74 -14.03
CA GLU A 165 -2.82 -36.70 -15.50
C GLU A 165 -1.40 -36.78 -16.06
N TRP A 166 -0.39 -36.35 -15.29
CA TRP A 166 0.97 -36.15 -15.81
C TRP A 166 2.08 -36.73 -14.92
N ALA A 167 1.89 -36.77 -13.60
CA ALA A 167 2.93 -37.16 -12.66
C ALA A 167 3.16 -38.68 -12.65
N LEU A 168 4.37 -39.08 -12.26
CA LEU A 168 4.72 -40.48 -12.03
C LEU A 168 4.35 -40.92 -10.59
N PRO A 169 4.24 -42.22 -10.30
CA PRO A 169 4.09 -42.71 -8.93
C PRO A 169 5.25 -42.23 -8.02
N PRO A 170 4.99 -41.88 -6.74
CA PRO A 170 3.70 -42.01 -6.05
C PRO A 170 2.72 -40.84 -6.24
N HIS A 171 3.16 -39.74 -6.87
CA HIS A 171 2.43 -38.47 -6.95
C HIS A 171 1.21 -38.52 -7.88
N ASN A 172 1.12 -39.50 -8.78
CA ASN A 172 -0.02 -39.72 -9.68
C ASN A 172 -1.36 -40.03 -8.97
N LYS A 173 -1.38 -40.13 -7.64
CA LYS A 173 -2.60 -40.29 -6.82
C LYS A 173 -3.21 -38.96 -6.38
N ILE A 174 -2.49 -37.85 -6.54
CA ILE A 174 -2.96 -36.52 -6.17
C ILE A 174 -3.90 -36.03 -7.27
N THR A 175 -5.14 -35.71 -6.90
CA THR A 175 -6.22 -35.34 -7.85
C THR A 175 -6.38 -33.85 -8.05
N LEU A 176 -5.63 -33.02 -7.31
CA LEU A 176 -5.69 -31.57 -7.39
C LEU A 176 -4.45 -31.03 -8.12
N PRO A 177 -4.59 -29.95 -8.90
CA PRO A 177 -3.43 -29.24 -9.43
C PRO A 177 -2.74 -28.43 -8.33
N VAL A 178 -1.43 -28.19 -8.49
CA VAL A 178 -0.65 -27.42 -7.50
C VAL A 178 -1.19 -26.00 -7.37
N SER A 179 -1.64 -25.37 -8.46
CA SER A 179 -2.24 -24.02 -8.42
C SER A 179 -3.40 -23.92 -7.43
N GLN A 180 -4.32 -24.89 -7.43
CA GLN A 180 -5.43 -24.95 -6.50
C GLN A 180 -4.95 -25.20 -5.07
N MET A 181 -3.96 -26.08 -4.91
CA MET A 181 -3.36 -26.35 -3.60
C MET A 181 -2.71 -25.09 -3.02
N LEU A 182 -2.03 -24.26 -3.82
CA LEU A 182 -1.45 -22.98 -3.37
C LEU A 182 -2.54 -21.96 -3.03
N MET A 183 -3.54 -21.80 -3.90
CA MET A 183 -4.64 -20.84 -3.69
C MET A 183 -5.44 -21.15 -2.42
N SER A 184 -5.65 -22.45 -2.09
CA SER A 184 -6.30 -22.85 -0.85
C SER A 184 -5.58 -22.35 0.40
N ARG A 185 -4.25 -22.14 0.32
CA ARG A 185 -3.41 -21.71 1.44
C ARG A 185 -3.36 -20.20 1.63
N ILE A 186 -3.69 -19.37 0.65
CA ILE A 186 -3.57 -17.90 0.77
C ILE A 186 -4.84 -17.26 1.40
N GLY A 187 -5.58 -18.04 2.19
CA GLY A 187 -6.82 -17.60 2.80
C GLY A 187 -7.99 -17.82 1.85
N SER A 188 -8.56 -19.01 1.98
CA SER A 188 -9.82 -19.43 1.38
C SER A 188 -10.81 -19.77 2.51
N ASP A 189 -12.07 -20.05 2.18
CA ASP A 189 -13.00 -20.64 3.14
C ASP A 189 -12.51 -21.96 3.74
N GLU A 190 -11.64 -22.66 3.02
CA GLU A 190 -11.04 -23.91 3.48
C GLU A 190 -9.98 -23.68 4.56
N ASP A 191 -9.51 -22.43 4.68
CA ASP A 191 -8.44 -22.02 5.57
C ASP A 191 -8.68 -20.61 6.16
N PRO A 192 -9.78 -20.43 6.91
CA PRO A 192 -10.16 -19.14 7.46
C PRO A 192 -9.27 -18.74 8.65
N GLY A 193 -8.51 -19.69 9.22
CA GLY A 193 -7.73 -19.48 10.44
C GLY A 193 -6.59 -18.47 10.29
N ARG A 194 -6.23 -18.11 9.06
CA ARG A 194 -5.16 -17.15 8.74
C ARG A 194 -5.66 -15.84 8.12
N LEU A 195 -6.99 -15.68 8.02
CA LEU A 195 -7.63 -14.42 7.62
C LEU A 195 -7.62 -13.43 8.79
N THR A 196 -7.48 -12.14 8.48
CA THR A 196 -7.40 -11.07 9.48
C THR A 196 -8.39 -9.97 9.14
N LEU A 197 -8.93 -9.28 10.16
CA LEU A 197 -9.73 -8.08 9.93
C LEU A 197 -8.81 -6.87 9.95
N VAL A 198 -9.06 -5.92 9.04
CA VAL A 198 -8.27 -4.70 8.93
C VAL A 198 -9.14 -3.57 8.40
N GLU A 199 -8.80 -2.34 8.77
CA GLU A 199 -9.42 -1.15 8.21
C GLU A 199 -9.11 -1.03 6.72
N LYS A 200 -10.10 -0.63 5.93
CA LYS A 200 -9.98 -0.50 4.48
C LYS A 200 -8.83 0.41 4.02
N PRO A 201 -8.56 1.59 4.61
CA PRO A 201 -7.43 2.42 4.20
C PRO A 201 -6.07 1.74 4.41
N VAL A 202 -5.90 1.03 5.53
CA VAL A 202 -4.69 0.26 5.84
C VAL A 202 -4.50 -0.88 4.84
N HIS A 203 -5.58 -1.61 4.53
CA HIS A 203 -5.54 -2.66 3.50
C HIS A 203 -5.18 -2.12 2.12
N ALA A 204 -5.84 -1.06 1.67
CA ALA A 204 -5.61 -0.48 0.35
C ALA A 204 -4.15 -0.04 0.19
N LEU A 205 -3.60 0.59 1.23
CA LEU A 205 -2.21 1.01 1.24
C LEU A 205 -1.25 -0.19 1.30
N LYS A 206 -1.54 -1.20 2.13
CA LYS A 206 -0.78 -2.47 2.16
C LYS A 206 -0.70 -3.11 0.77
N VAL A 207 -1.84 -3.24 0.09
CA VAL A 207 -1.91 -3.84 -1.25
C VAL A 207 -1.10 -3.05 -2.27
N ARG A 208 -1.19 -1.72 -2.24
CA ARG A 208 -0.42 -0.83 -3.11
C ARG A 208 1.10 -1.00 -2.90
N LEU A 209 1.53 -0.95 -1.63
CA LEU A 209 2.93 -1.09 -1.23
C LEU A 209 3.48 -2.48 -1.59
N TRP A 210 2.66 -3.53 -1.47
CA TRP A 210 3.01 -4.88 -1.88
C TRP A 210 3.40 -4.97 -3.36
N GLU A 211 2.74 -4.19 -4.23
CA GLU A 211 3.08 -4.12 -5.65
C GLU A 211 4.21 -3.12 -5.98
N GLY A 212 4.79 -2.48 -4.96
CA GLY A 212 5.84 -1.47 -5.15
C GLY A 212 5.32 -0.18 -5.80
N ILE A 213 4.01 0.06 -5.75
CA ILE A 213 3.40 1.30 -6.21
C ILE A 213 3.56 2.34 -5.07
N PRO A 214 4.01 3.58 -5.36
CA PRO A 214 4.16 4.60 -4.33
C PRO A 214 2.80 4.99 -3.73
N PRO A 215 2.72 5.35 -2.43
CA PRO A 215 1.48 5.72 -1.74
C PRO A 215 0.66 6.77 -2.51
N ILE A 216 1.33 7.85 -2.92
CA ILE A 216 0.87 8.88 -3.84
C ILE A 216 2.07 9.35 -4.68
N SER A 217 1.82 9.87 -5.88
CA SER A 217 2.89 10.40 -6.74
C SER A 217 3.37 11.78 -6.29
N GLU A 218 4.58 12.19 -6.69
CA GLU A 218 5.11 13.55 -6.42
C GLU A 218 4.20 14.65 -6.98
N HIS A 219 3.56 14.37 -8.11
CA HIS A 219 2.60 15.29 -8.71
C HIS A 219 1.35 15.46 -7.83
N GLN A 220 0.80 14.35 -7.35
CA GLN A 220 -0.36 14.34 -6.46
C GLN A 220 -0.03 14.96 -5.10
N TRP A 221 1.19 14.75 -4.60
CA TRP A 221 1.69 15.41 -3.38
C TRP A 221 1.59 16.93 -3.48
N ARG A 222 2.11 17.51 -4.58
CA ARG A 222 2.05 18.96 -4.82
C ARG A 222 0.65 19.47 -5.08
N GLN A 223 -0.16 18.74 -5.84
CA GLN A 223 -1.54 19.15 -6.13
C GLN A 223 -2.42 19.19 -4.87
N LYS A 224 -2.21 18.24 -3.95
CA LYS A 224 -2.85 18.27 -2.63
C LYS A 224 -2.27 19.36 -1.71
N GLY A 225 -1.25 20.10 -2.16
CA GLY A 225 -0.54 21.12 -1.39
C GLY A 225 0.19 20.57 -0.17
N LEU A 226 0.59 19.29 -0.19
CA LEU A 226 1.26 18.64 0.95
C LEU A 226 2.70 19.13 1.15
N ASP A 227 3.26 19.83 0.17
CA ASP A 227 4.52 20.56 0.25
C ASP A 227 4.38 21.95 0.91
N LYS A 228 3.16 22.41 1.15
CA LYS A 228 2.90 23.72 1.77
C LYS A 228 2.94 23.65 3.30
N ALA A 229 3.46 24.71 3.92
CA ALA A 229 3.68 24.76 5.37
C ALA A 229 2.37 24.66 6.17
N GLU A 230 1.27 25.23 5.66
CA GLU A 230 -0.07 25.16 6.26
C GLU A 230 -0.68 23.76 6.27
N ASN A 231 -0.19 22.86 5.41
CA ASN A 231 -0.65 21.47 5.31
C ASN A 231 0.33 20.48 5.99
N PHE A 232 1.22 20.95 6.87
CA PHE A 232 2.23 20.12 7.51
C PHE A 232 1.64 18.86 8.20
N ASP A 233 0.59 19.03 9.02
CA ASP A 233 -0.03 17.90 9.71
C ASP A 233 -0.75 16.96 8.73
N TYR A 234 -1.36 17.53 7.68
CA TYR A 234 -2.01 16.76 6.62
C TYR A 234 -0.99 15.89 5.86
N ALA A 235 0.18 16.43 5.56
CA ALA A 235 1.29 15.72 4.94
C ALA A 235 1.85 14.61 5.85
N CYS A 236 1.96 14.88 7.17
CA CYS A 236 2.39 13.88 8.15
C CYS A 236 1.46 12.67 8.19
N GLN A 237 0.13 12.85 8.08
CA GLN A 237 -0.82 11.73 8.08
C GLN A 237 -0.62 10.77 6.91
N TYR A 238 -0.22 11.26 5.73
CA TYR A 238 0.12 10.38 4.60
C TYR A 238 1.36 9.55 4.88
N ILE A 239 2.37 10.14 5.52
CA ILE A 239 3.59 9.44 5.96
C ILE A 239 3.24 8.38 7.02
N GLU A 240 2.42 8.74 8.01
CA GLU A 240 1.94 7.83 9.05
C GLU A 240 1.14 6.66 8.49
N ALA A 241 0.32 6.88 7.46
CA ALA A 241 -0.44 5.81 6.82
C ALA A 241 0.49 4.71 6.29
N VAL A 242 1.61 5.08 5.65
CA VAL A 242 2.60 4.12 5.13
C VAL A 242 3.20 3.31 6.26
N ILE A 243 3.61 3.97 7.32
CA ILE A 243 4.16 3.34 8.52
C ILE A 243 3.14 2.37 9.13
N SER A 244 1.87 2.78 9.20
CA SER A 244 0.77 1.99 9.77
C SER A 244 0.50 0.70 8.99
N ALA A 245 0.65 0.72 7.65
CA ALA A 245 0.56 -0.49 6.84
C ALA A 245 1.63 -1.54 7.22
N PHE A 246 2.86 -1.10 7.54
CA PHE A 246 3.90 -2.00 8.02
C PHE A 246 3.77 -2.37 9.50
N ASP A 247 3.23 -1.49 10.33
CA ASP A 247 2.89 -1.81 11.72
C ASP A 247 1.90 -2.97 11.77
N TYR A 248 0.83 -2.88 10.97
CA TYR A 248 -0.13 -3.95 10.73
C TYR A 248 0.53 -5.25 10.29
N LEU A 249 1.44 -5.22 9.31
CA LEU A 249 2.14 -6.42 8.84
C LEU A 249 3.10 -7.01 9.90
N ASN A 250 3.60 -6.18 10.81
CA ASN A 250 4.55 -6.59 11.85
C ASN A 250 3.89 -7.04 13.16
N VAL A 251 2.55 -7.07 13.23
CA VAL A 251 1.83 -7.69 14.35
C VAL A 251 2.29 -9.15 14.50
N PRO A 252 2.66 -9.63 15.71
CA PRO A 252 3.23 -10.97 15.89
C PRO A 252 2.37 -12.10 15.30
N LEU A 253 1.05 -11.98 15.44
CA LEU A 253 0.10 -12.94 14.86
C LEU A 253 0.17 -12.94 13.33
N HIS A 254 0.20 -11.77 12.70
CA HIS A 254 0.26 -11.63 11.24
C HIS A 254 1.59 -12.15 10.69
N ILE A 255 2.71 -11.89 11.38
CA ILE A 255 4.01 -12.48 11.06
C ILE A 255 3.93 -14.02 11.09
N SER A 256 3.29 -14.61 12.11
CA SER A 256 3.11 -16.06 12.20
C SER A 256 2.28 -16.59 11.03
N HIS A 257 1.13 -15.95 10.76
CA HIS A 257 0.23 -16.36 9.67
C HIS A 257 0.91 -16.27 8.30
N MET A 258 1.66 -15.21 8.01
CA MET A 258 2.42 -15.09 6.75
C MET A 258 3.49 -16.17 6.63
N ARG A 259 4.24 -16.43 7.71
CA ARG A 259 5.27 -17.49 7.75
C ARG A 259 4.68 -18.88 7.51
N GLU A 260 3.59 -19.20 8.19
CA GLU A 260 2.89 -20.48 8.02
C GLU A 260 2.35 -20.63 6.60
N THR A 261 1.69 -19.59 6.08
CA THR A 261 1.20 -19.56 4.69
C THR A 261 2.33 -19.80 3.70
N PHE A 262 3.44 -19.08 3.84
CA PHE A 262 4.63 -19.27 3.02
C PHE A 262 5.15 -20.70 3.10
N ASN A 263 5.25 -21.26 4.32
CA ASN A 263 5.80 -22.60 4.52
C ASN A 263 4.89 -23.68 3.94
N TYR A 264 3.57 -23.53 4.01
CA TYR A 264 2.63 -24.46 3.35
C TYR A 264 2.71 -24.39 1.83
N ILE A 265 2.87 -23.19 1.26
CA ILE A 265 3.10 -23.02 -0.18
C ILE A 265 4.41 -23.70 -0.58
N SER A 266 5.48 -23.47 0.19
CA SER A 266 6.78 -24.10 -0.03
C SER A 266 6.70 -25.64 0.01
N ASP A 267 5.85 -26.22 0.85
CA ASP A 267 5.66 -27.67 0.92
C ASP A 267 4.98 -28.22 -0.34
N HIS A 268 3.91 -27.56 -0.78
CA HIS A 268 3.21 -27.93 -2.01
C HIS A 268 4.11 -27.78 -3.25
N LEU A 269 4.94 -26.74 -3.29
CA LEU A 269 5.94 -26.55 -4.34
C LEU A 269 7.05 -27.62 -4.27
N SER A 270 7.46 -28.06 -3.08
CA SER A 270 8.43 -29.15 -2.95
C SER A 270 7.86 -30.47 -3.48
N GLU A 271 6.56 -30.73 -3.24
CA GLU A 271 5.88 -31.90 -3.81
C GLU A 271 5.76 -31.82 -5.34
N PHE A 272 5.52 -30.61 -5.88
CA PHE A 272 5.58 -30.34 -7.31
C PHE A 272 6.98 -30.59 -7.89
N ASP A 273 8.03 -30.11 -7.21
CA ASP A 273 9.43 -30.30 -7.61
C ASP A 273 9.78 -31.78 -7.69
N GLU A 274 9.39 -32.59 -6.70
CA GLU A 274 9.62 -34.03 -6.73
C GLU A 274 8.94 -34.71 -7.93
N ALA A 275 7.67 -34.38 -8.17
CA ALA A 275 6.88 -34.93 -9.27
C ALA A 275 7.45 -34.55 -10.64
N LEU A 276 7.81 -33.28 -10.83
CA LEU A 276 8.40 -32.77 -12.07
C LEU A 276 9.80 -33.33 -12.31
N ASN A 277 10.64 -33.35 -11.29
CA ASN A 277 12.00 -33.87 -11.40
C ASN A 277 12.04 -35.40 -11.62
N ASN A 278 11.01 -36.14 -11.19
CA ASN A 278 10.85 -37.55 -11.56
C ASN A 278 10.69 -37.73 -13.08
N ILE A 279 9.95 -36.82 -13.73
CA ILE A 279 9.77 -36.80 -15.19
C ILE A 279 11.07 -36.38 -15.87
N HIS A 280 11.73 -35.35 -15.36
CA HIS A 280 13.03 -34.90 -15.88
C HIS A 280 14.06 -36.03 -15.87
N ARG A 281 14.17 -36.76 -14.76
CA ARG A 281 15.07 -37.91 -14.63
C ARG A 281 14.71 -39.05 -15.58
N ARG A 282 13.43 -39.30 -15.84
CA ARG A 282 12.99 -40.28 -16.84
C ARG A 282 13.40 -39.86 -18.26
N ASP A 283 13.25 -38.58 -18.55
CA ASP A 283 13.45 -38.00 -19.89
C ASP A 283 14.91 -37.53 -20.12
N GLY A 284 15.78 -37.67 -19.12
CA GLY A 284 17.18 -37.22 -19.17
C GLY A 284 17.33 -35.70 -19.24
N LYS A 285 16.34 -34.94 -18.75
CA LYS A 285 16.40 -33.47 -18.64
C LYS A 285 17.15 -33.07 -17.37
N GLU A 286 18.08 -32.13 -17.50
CA GLU A 286 18.83 -31.48 -16.41
C GLU A 286 18.94 -29.98 -16.74
N PRO A 287 19.06 -29.07 -15.76
CA PRO A 287 19.06 -29.33 -14.32
C PRO A 287 17.66 -29.55 -13.72
N ASN A 288 17.60 -30.24 -12.58
CA ASN A 288 16.37 -30.35 -11.78
C ASN A 288 15.83 -28.96 -11.37
N ILE A 289 14.52 -28.82 -11.37
CA ILE A 289 13.80 -27.62 -10.95
C ILE A 289 13.71 -27.57 -9.41
N ASN A 290 13.72 -26.35 -8.87
CA ASN A 290 13.51 -26.08 -7.45
C ASN A 290 12.53 -24.90 -7.29
N THR A 291 11.26 -25.14 -7.59
CA THR A 291 10.19 -24.13 -7.46
C THR A 291 10.00 -23.67 -6.03
N ALA A 292 10.24 -24.53 -5.03
CA ALA A 292 10.24 -24.11 -3.62
C ALA A 292 11.36 -23.08 -3.33
N GLY A 293 12.54 -23.28 -3.90
CA GLY A 293 13.66 -22.33 -3.85
C GLY A 293 13.36 -21.03 -4.61
N LEU A 294 12.77 -21.13 -5.81
CA LEU A 294 12.29 -19.96 -6.57
C LEU A 294 11.29 -19.14 -5.75
N TRP A 295 10.38 -19.79 -5.02
CA TRP A 295 9.40 -19.10 -4.16
C TRP A 295 10.07 -18.32 -3.03
N ALA A 296 11.11 -18.89 -2.41
CA ALA A 296 11.89 -18.21 -1.39
C ALA A 296 12.64 -16.99 -1.95
N ASP A 297 13.26 -17.12 -3.13
CA ASP A 297 13.93 -16.01 -3.82
C ASP A 297 12.95 -14.91 -4.20
N PHE A 298 11.80 -15.29 -4.75
CA PHE A 298 10.75 -14.37 -5.17
C PHE A 298 10.21 -13.55 -4.01
N ILE A 299 9.81 -14.18 -2.91
CA ILE A 299 9.26 -13.48 -1.74
C ILE A 299 10.30 -12.60 -1.08
N ARG A 300 11.55 -13.03 -1.02
CA ARG A 300 12.66 -12.21 -0.51
C ARG A 300 12.82 -10.93 -1.33
N ALA A 301 12.90 -11.05 -2.65
CA ALA A 301 12.99 -9.89 -3.54
C ALA A 301 11.72 -9.03 -3.51
N LYS A 302 10.54 -9.62 -3.34
CA LYS A 302 9.27 -8.89 -3.20
C LYS A 302 9.25 -8.03 -1.93
N TYR A 303 9.67 -8.60 -0.80
CA TYR A 303 9.79 -7.89 0.48
C TYR A 303 10.83 -6.77 0.41
N GLU A 304 11.99 -7.02 -0.18
CA GLU A 304 13.03 -6.00 -0.41
C GLU A 304 12.48 -4.80 -1.19
N VAL A 305 11.89 -5.02 -2.37
CA VAL A 305 11.32 -3.94 -3.19
C VAL A 305 10.22 -3.19 -2.44
N MET A 306 9.35 -3.91 -1.74
CA MET A 306 8.27 -3.32 -0.95
C MET A 306 8.81 -2.42 0.16
N THR A 307 9.76 -2.91 0.97
CA THR A 307 10.31 -2.15 2.11
C THR A 307 11.16 -0.98 1.65
N ASP A 308 11.99 -1.17 0.62
CA ASP A 308 12.95 -0.16 0.17
C ASP A 308 12.23 1.02 -0.47
N ARG A 309 11.23 0.76 -1.32
CA ARG A 309 10.42 1.83 -1.92
C ARG A 309 9.63 2.60 -0.87
N ALA A 310 8.95 1.88 0.03
CA ALA A 310 8.12 2.51 1.05
C ALA A 310 8.95 3.36 2.01
N HIS A 311 10.05 2.81 2.52
CA HIS A 311 10.94 3.51 3.43
C HIS A 311 11.54 4.74 2.77
N SER A 312 12.04 4.59 1.54
CA SER A 312 12.65 5.71 0.83
C SER A 312 11.67 6.81 0.47
N TRP A 313 10.44 6.44 0.11
CA TRP A 313 9.36 7.40 -0.09
C TRP A 313 9.08 8.16 1.22
N VAL A 314 8.99 7.47 2.36
CA VAL A 314 8.80 8.13 3.66
C VAL A 314 9.94 9.08 3.97
N ILE A 315 11.20 8.64 3.86
CA ILE A 315 12.36 9.47 4.19
C ILE A 315 12.47 10.67 3.25
N SER A 316 12.27 10.51 1.94
CA SER A 316 12.35 11.63 1.01
C SER A 316 11.31 12.72 1.31
N HIS A 317 10.08 12.33 1.68
CA HIS A 317 9.02 13.27 2.01
C HIS A 317 9.22 13.91 3.38
N VAL A 318 9.73 13.15 4.36
CA VAL A 318 10.16 13.72 5.64
C VAL A 318 11.25 14.77 5.43
N ASP A 319 12.26 14.48 4.62
CA ASP A 319 13.37 15.39 4.34
C ASP A 319 12.89 16.65 3.60
N ALA A 320 11.99 16.50 2.62
CA ALA A 320 11.37 17.61 1.89
C ALA A 320 10.56 18.54 2.81
N LEU A 321 9.83 18.00 3.80
CA LEU A 321 9.13 18.80 4.81
C LEU A 321 10.10 19.43 5.83
N ARG A 322 11.23 18.79 6.09
CA ARG A 322 12.22 19.24 7.07
C ARG A 322 13.02 20.45 6.58
N GLU A 323 13.42 20.44 5.31
CA GLU A 323 14.31 21.47 4.76
C GLU A 323 13.79 22.90 4.94
N PRO A 324 12.52 23.23 4.62
CA PRO A 324 11.97 24.56 4.86
C PRO A 324 12.02 24.98 6.34
N LEU A 325 11.71 24.05 7.27
CA LEU A 325 11.72 24.31 8.71
C LEU A 325 13.14 24.63 9.22
N LEU A 326 14.15 23.91 8.73
CA LEU A 326 15.55 24.18 9.05
C LEU A 326 16.01 25.53 8.51
N ASN A 327 15.59 25.89 7.30
CA ASN A 327 15.91 27.17 6.70
C ASN A 327 15.27 28.33 7.46
N GLU A 328 14.07 28.15 8.00
CA GLU A 328 13.41 29.14 8.85
C GLU A 328 14.15 29.34 10.19
N ILE A 329 14.56 28.26 10.86
CA ILE A 329 15.39 28.35 12.08
C ILE A 329 16.72 29.05 11.80
N LYS A 330 17.37 28.76 10.66
CA LYS A 330 18.60 29.44 10.23
C LYS A 330 18.37 30.93 9.99
N ALA A 331 17.26 31.30 9.36
CA ALA A 331 16.92 32.68 9.05
C ALA A 331 16.65 33.53 10.30
N GLN A 332 16.12 32.92 11.38
CA GLN A 332 15.87 33.60 12.65
C GLN A 332 17.16 33.97 13.42
N GLY A 333 18.31 33.35 13.10
CA GLY A 333 19.61 33.69 13.67
C GLY A 333 19.84 33.24 15.12
N SER A 334 20.98 33.61 15.70
CA SER A 334 21.32 33.25 17.10
C SER A 334 20.45 34.06 18.06
N SER A 335 19.60 33.40 18.84
CA SER A 335 18.83 34.10 19.89
C SER A 335 19.82 34.74 20.88
N SER A 336 19.71 36.06 21.05
CA SER A 336 20.56 36.83 21.97
C SER A 336 20.23 36.54 23.44
N ASP A 337 19.06 35.97 23.72
CA ASP A 337 18.55 35.62 25.04
C ASP A 337 18.26 34.11 25.12
N ASP A 338 18.46 33.51 26.29
CA ASP A 338 18.13 32.11 26.63
C ASP A 338 16.61 31.75 26.49
N ASN A 339 15.83 32.61 25.83
CA ASN A 339 14.40 32.46 25.60
C ASN A 339 14.12 32.04 24.16
N ILE A 340 13.53 30.86 24.00
CA ILE A 340 12.96 30.35 22.75
C ILE A 340 11.61 31.04 22.52
N SER A 341 11.41 31.61 21.32
CA SER A 341 10.14 32.24 20.96
C SER A 341 9.02 31.20 20.75
N PRO A 342 7.73 31.57 20.85
CA PRO A 342 6.62 30.66 20.53
C PRO A 342 6.71 30.07 19.11
N GLU A 343 7.14 30.88 18.14
CA GLU A 343 7.32 30.46 16.74
C GLU A 343 8.48 29.46 16.60
N GLN A 344 9.60 29.69 17.29
CA GLN A 344 10.70 28.73 17.36
C GLN A 344 10.27 27.41 18.00
N LEU A 345 9.43 27.47 19.03
CA LEU A 345 8.91 26.28 19.69
C LEU A 345 8.00 25.48 18.75
N ASP A 346 7.15 26.13 17.95
CA ASP A 346 6.32 25.46 16.92
C ASP A 346 7.19 24.74 15.87
N LEU A 347 8.23 25.40 15.35
CA LEU A 347 9.17 24.79 14.41
C LEU A 347 9.89 23.58 15.03
N VAL A 348 10.31 23.68 16.29
CA VAL A 348 10.91 22.57 17.04
C VAL A 348 9.92 21.41 17.20
N HIS A 349 8.64 21.69 17.48
CA HIS A 349 7.62 20.65 17.56
C HIS A 349 7.42 19.93 16.22
N LYS A 350 7.33 20.68 15.11
CA LYS A 350 7.24 20.11 13.75
C LYS A 350 8.46 19.25 13.40
N LEU A 351 9.67 19.74 13.67
CA LEU A 351 10.90 18.97 13.48
C LEU A 351 10.93 17.70 14.32
N ARG A 352 10.43 17.77 15.56
CA ARG A 352 10.30 16.60 16.43
C ARG A 352 9.30 15.57 15.88
N THR A 353 8.17 16.01 15.33
CA THR A 353 7.21 15.13 14.66
C THR A 353 7.88 14.40 13.50
N LEU A 354 8.56 15.14 12.60
CA LEU A 354 9.31 14.56 11.48
C LEU A 354 10.40 13.58 11.93
N ALA A 355 11.11 13.90 13.01
CA ALA A 355 12.11 13.00 13.60
C ALA A 355 11.47 11.71 14.14
N GLY A 356 10.29 11.80 14.76
CA GLY A 356 9.51 10.65 15.20
C GLY A 356 9.08 9.75 14.04
N LEU A 357 8.56 10.34 12.97
CA LEU A 357 8.15 9.61 11.76
C LEU A 357 9.33 8.90 11.09
N ALA A 358 10.47 9.59 10.94
CA ALA A 358 11.69 8.98 10.39
C ALA A 358 12.17 7.80 11.24
N ALA A 359 12.22 7.97 12.57
CA ALA A 359 12.61 6.90 13.47
C ALA A 359 11.65 5.71 13.39
N GLN A 360 10.34 5.96 13.38
CA GLN A 360 9.33 4.92 13.26
C GLN A 360 9.42 4.18 11.93
N ALA A 361 9.66 4.89 10.82
CA ALA A 361 9.91 4.28 9.53
C ALA A 361 11.14 3.34 9.55
N ASP A 362 12.24 3.78 10.17
CA ASP A 362 13.50 3.02 10.23
C ASP A 362 13.33 1.64 10.91
N TYR A 363 12.59 1.55 12.02
CA TYR A 363 12.37 0.27 12.71
C TYR A 363 11.09 -0.48 12.30
N THR A 364 10.10 0.19 11.72
CA THR A 364 8.80 -0.43 11.38
C THR A 364 8.75 -0.96 9.96
N ILE A 365 9.26 -0.22 8.97
CA ILE A 365 9.18 -0.60 7.54
C ILE A 365 10.20 -1.70 7.26
N TYR A 366 9.89 -2.92 7.65
CA TYR A 366 10.76 -4.09 7.50
C TYR A 366 9.93 -5.36 7.52
N MET A 367 10.31 -6.31 6.66
CA MET A 367 9.66 -7.61 6.56
C MET A 367 10.70 -8.71 6.81
N SER A 368 10.49 -9.49 7.87
CA SER A 368 11.39 -10.60 8.21
C SER A 368 10.98 -11.88 7.51
N THR A 369 11.95 -12.59 6.93
CA THR A 369 11.80 -13.97 6.45
C THR A 369 12.29 -15.00 7.47
N HIS A 370 12.45 -14.61 8.74
CA HIS A 370 12.88 -15.53 9.79
C HIS A 370 11.86 -16.66 9.98
N GLY A 371 12.34 -17.91 9.92
CA GLY A 371 11.52 -19.11 10.04
C GLY A 371 10.78 -19.53 8.76
N TYR A 372 11.07 -18.88 7.63
CA TYR A 372 10.58 -19.27 6.31
C TYR A 372 11.47 -20.39 5.76
N LYS A 373 10.87 -21.41 5.15
CA LYS A 373 11.61 -22.49 4.45
C LYS A 373 12.46 -21.92 3.32
N GLY A 374 13.65 -22.47 3.11
CA GLY A 374 14.61 -21.94 2.12
C GLY A 374 15.32 -20.64 2.52
N SER A 375 14.93 -19.99 3.62
CA SER A 375 15.65 -18.83 4.15
C SER A 375 16.88 -19.27 4.95
N SER A 376 18.05 -19.22 4.32
CA SER A 376 19.36 -19.35 4.99
C SER A 376 19.75 -18.04 5.67
N GLY A 377 18.80 -17.37 6.33
CA GLY A 377 19.05 -16.10 6.99
C GLY A 377 20.17 -16.21 8.03
N PRO A 378 20.90 -15.12 8.33
CA PRO A 378 21.86 -15.13 9.41
C PRO A 378 21.17 -15.58 10.71
N SER A 379 21.89 -16.29 11.59
CA SER A 379 21.38 -16.64 12.92
C SER A 379 20.91 -15.37 13.66
N LEU A 380 19.99 -15.50 14.63
CA LEU A 380 19.53 -14.35 15.43
C LEU A 380 20.72 -13.57 16.04
N GLU A 381 21.79 -14.28 16.39
CA GLU A 381 23.05 -13.73 16.90
C GLU A 381 23.83 -12.91 15.85
N ARG A 382 23.72 -13.24 14.55
CA ARG A 382 24.36 -12.50 13.44
C ARG A 382 23.51 -11.38 12.86
N MET A 383 22.18 -11.46 12.96
CA MET A 383 21.28 -10.42 12.43
C MET A 383 21.43 -9.08 13.16
N GLY A 384 21.97 -9.10 14.39
CA GLY A 384 21.99 -7.94 15.28
C GLY A 384 20.58 -7.55 15.74
N ASP A 385 20.49 -6.77 16.81
CA ASP A 385 19.18 -6.41 17.38
C ASP A 385 18.34 -5.49 16.46
N TRP A 386 18.95 -4.96 15.38
CA TRP A 386 18.35 -4.06 14.39
C TRP A 386 17.45 -4.76 13.36
N ARG A 387 17.73 -6.03 13.04
CA ARG A 387 16.93 -6.84 12.10
C ARG A 387 16.11 -7.91 12.81
N ASN A 388 15.77 -7.68 14.07
CA ASN A 388 14.97 -8.60 14.86
C ASN A 388 13.58 -8.80 14.21
N PRO A 389 13.04 -10.03 14.11
CA PRO A 389 11.69 -10.24 13.59
C PRO A 389 10.60 -9.60 14.46
N VAL A 390 10.86 -9.32 15.73
CA VAL A 390 9.92 -8.67 16.65
C VAL A 390 10.09 -7.16 16.58
N LEU A 391 9.03 -6.45 16.16
CA LEU A 391 9.02 -4.99 16.02
C LEU A 391 9.45 -4.27 17.31
N GLU A 392 8.88 -4.66 18.46
CA GLU A 392 9.19 -4.02 19.74
C GLU A 392 10.68 -4.14 20.12
N LYS A 393 11.33 -5.26 19.75
CA LYS A 393 12.77 -5.39 19.94
C LYS A 393 13.54 -4.43 19.05
N ARG A 394 13.16 -4.26 17.78
CA ARG A 394 13.79 -3.27 16.88
C ARG A 394 13.61 -1.85 17.40
N ARG A 395 12.42 -1.52 17.90
CA ARG A 395 12.12 -0.22 18.54
C ARG A 395 13.03 0.00 19.75
N GLN A 396 13.12 -0.96 20.66
CA GLN A 396 13.98 -0.85 21.83
C GLN A 396 15.46 -0.71 21.45
N THR A 397 15.94 -1.43 20.43
CA THR A 397 17.30 -1.29 19.89
C THR A 397 17.54 0.12 19.37
N TYR A 398 16.59 0.67 18.60
CA TYR A 398 16.67 2.03 18.09
C TYR A 398 16.80 3.02 19.25
N VAL A 399 15.91 2.96 20.24
CA VAL A 399 15.93 3.84 21.42
C VAL A 399 17.23 3.70 22.21
N ASN A 400 17.68 2.47 22.52
CA ASN A 400 18.88 2.23 23.31
C ASN A 400 20.16 2.72 22.61
N SER A 401 20.20 2.60 21.28
CA SER A 401 21.36 3.03 20.51
C SER A 401 21.52 4.55 20.41
N TYR A 402 20.45 5.31 20.65
CA TYR A 402 20.47 6.77 20.54
C TYR A 402 21.48 7.38 21.52
N ALA A 403 21.43 6.96 22.80
CA ALA A 403 22.37 7.41 23.82
C ALA A 403 23.82 7.06 23.48
N TYR A 404 24.05 5.88 22.90
CA TYR A 404 25.37 5.45 22.44
C TYR A 404 25.92 6.36 21.33
N PHE A 405 25.11 6.69 20.32
CA PHE A 405 25.53 7.61 19.26
C PHE A 405 25.72 9.04 19.75
N GLN A 406 24.89 9.49 20.69
CA GLN A 406 25.04 10.78 21.35
C GLN A 406 26.39 10.89 22.07
N GLU A 407 26.78 9.86 22.83
CA GLU A 407 28.07 9.81 23.52
C GLU A 407 29.25 9.82 22.54
N ILE A 408 29.18 9.00 21.47
CA ILE A 408 30.22 8.96 20.44
C ILE A 408 30.38 10.30 19.73
N ASN A 409 29.27 10.94 19.35
CA ASN A 409 29.32 12.21 18.65
C ASN A 409 29.89 13.31 19.57
N SER A 410 29.49 13.35 20.84
CA SER A 410 30.07 14.26 21.84
C SER A 410 31.59 14.08 22.00
N LEU A 411 32.07 12.84 22.10
CA LEU A 411 33.50 12.55 22.19
C LEU A 411 34.24 12.94 20.91
N THR A 412 33.62 12.71 19.74
CA THR A 412 34.18 13.07 18.43
C THR A 412 34.33 14.57 18.31
N ASP A 413 33.31 15.34 18.70
CA ASP A 413 33.32 16.80 18.64
C ASP A 413 34.35 17.38 19.64
N GLU A 414 34.49 16.80 20.84
CA GLU A 414 35.54 17.16 21.80
C GLU A 414 36.93 16.91 21.23
N MET A 415 37.16 15.74 20.60
CA MET A 415 38.43 15.42 19.96
C MET A 415 38.75 16.39 18.80
N LEU A 416 37.77 16.73 17.96
CA LEU A 416 37.93 17.69 16.87
C LEU A 416 38.23 19.09 17.37
N ALA A 417 37.54 19.55 18.42
CA ALA A 417 37.80 20.84 19.05
C ALA A 417 39.23 20.92 19.64
N ASN A 418 39.69 19.84 20.28
CA ASN A 418 41.05 19.73 20.81
C ASN A 418 42.13 19.72 19.70
N LEU A 419 41.83 19.17 18.52
CA LEU A 419 42.73 19.18 17.36
C LEU A 419 42.75 20.53 16.62
N ALA A 420 41.63 21.25 16.61
CA ALA A 420 41.51 22.59 16.01
C ALA A 420 42.16 23.70 16.88
N GLY A 421 42.40 23.41 18.17
CA GLY A 421 43.04 24.32 19.12
C GLY A 421 44.55 24.49 18.91
N ASN A 422 44.96 25.31 17.93
CA ASN A 422 46.29 25.96 17.92
C ASN A 422 46.11 27.49 18.08
N PRO A 423 46.65 28.11 19.15
CA PRO A 423 46.41 29.51 19.48
C PRO A 423 47.35 30.43 18.70
N THR A 424 46.96 30.80 17.49
CA THR A 424 47.57 31.94 16.79
C THR A 424 46.53 32.65 15.95
N GLN A 425 45.59 33.35 16.59
CA GLN A 425 44.90 34.47 15.94
C GLN A 425 44.18 35.41 16.92
N SER A 426 44.55 36.68 16.77
CA SER A 426 43.97 37.97 17.21
C SER A 426 42.81 38.02 18.24
N PRO A 427 42.87 38.88 19.28
CA PRO A 427 41.79 39.08 20.26
C PRO A 427 40.52 39.77 19.73
N ASP A 428 40.48 40.25 18.47
CA ASP A 428 39.42 41.15 17.97
C ASP A 428 38.36 40.48 17.06
N ALA A 429 38.40 39.16 16.86
CA ALA A 429 37.30 38.45 16.20
C ALA A 429 36.31 37.98 17.27
N CYS A 430 35.25 38.75 17.52
CA CYS A 430 34.13 38.27 18.32
C CYS A 430 33.63 36.95 17.71
N PRO A 431 33.75 35.79 18.39
CA PRO A 431 33.31 34.53 17.82
C PRO A 431 31.81 34.66 17.55
N LYS A 432 31.39 34.42 16.31
CA LYS A 432 29.96 34.28 15.99
C LYS A 432 29.41 33.24 16.96
N LYS A 433 28.52 33.64 17.87
CA LYS A 433 27.81 32.69 18.75
C LYS A 433 27.08 31.72 17.83
N GLU A 434 27.61 30.49 17.78
CA GLU A 434 26.99 29.37 17.10
C GLU A 434 25.55 29.23 17.66
N ASN A 435 24.58 28.96 16.78
CA ASN A 435 23.20 28.82 17.20
C ASN A 435 23.05 27.45 17.89
N ASP A 436 23.09 27.43 19.22
CA ASP A 436 23.04 26.21 20.04
C ASP A 436 21.81 25.33 19.75
N LEU A 437 20.68 25.94 19.33
CA LEU A 437 19.49 25.19 18.90
C LEU A 437 19.72 24.50 17.56
N LEU A 438 20.28 25.22 16.58
CA LEU A 438 20.60 24.64 15.27
C LEU A 438 21.60 23.50 15.41
N LYS A 439 22.62 23.67 16.26
CA LYS A 439 23.59 22.62 16.57
C LYS A 439 22.94 21.38 17.16
N ALA A 440 22.05 21.55 18.13
CA ALA A 440 21.31 20.43 18.73
C ALA A 440 20.44 19.68 17.69
N ILE A 441 19.85 20.40 16.74
CA ILE A 441 19.08 19.80 15.64
C ILE A 441 20.00 19.05 14.67
N GLU A 442 21.13 19.64 14.27
CA GLU A 442 22.12 19.00 13.39
C GLU A 442 22.70 17.73 14.03
N ASP A 443 22.97 17.76 15.34
CA ASP A 443 23.42 16.60 16.11
C ASP A 443 22.38 15.48 16.11
N GLN A 444 21.11 15.83 16.31
CA GLN A 444 20.02 14.86 16.25
C GLN A 444 19.91 14.23 14.86
N LEU A 445 19.99 15.02 13.79
CA LEU A 445 19.93 14.49 12.41
C LEU A 445 21.11 13.56 12.11
N ARG A 446 22.31 13.94 12.54
CA ARG A 446 23.51 13.10 12.42
C ARG A 446 23.34 11.76 13.14
N ILE A 447 22.75 11.74 14.34
CA ILE A 447 22.43 10.50 15.06
C ILE A 447 21.40 9.67 14.29
N GLN A 448 20.32 10.29 13.79
CA GLN A 448 19.29 9.57 13.02
C GLN A 448 19.85 8.93 11.76
N ASP A 449 20.72 9.63 11.03
CA ASP A 449 21.37 9.09 9.84
C ASP A 449 22.27 7.89 10.19
N GLN A 450 23.05 7.99 11.28
CA GLN A 450 23.85 6.85 11.79
C GLN A 450 22.97 5.65 12.19
N GLN A 451 21.83 5.90 12.85
CA GLN A 451 20.88 4.85 13.22
C GLN A 451 20.25 4.19 12.00
N ARG A 452 19.85 4.98 11.00
CA ARG A 452 19.31 4.49 9.72
C ARG A 452 20.31 3.60 9.00
N LEU A 453 21.57 4.02 8.90
CA LEU A 453 22.65 3.23 8.30
C LEU A 453 22.84 1.88 9.03
N ARG A 454 22.69 1.83 10.36
CA ARG A 454 22.71 0.55 11.10
C ARG A 454 21.47 -0.31 10.84
N ALA A 455 20.30 0.31 10.81
CA ALA A 455 19.02 -0.38 10.64
C ALA A 455 18.83 -0.96 9.22
N ARG A 456 19.37 -0.28 8.21
CA ARG A 456 19.16 -0.59 6.78
C ARG A 456 20.39 -1.08 6.04
N SER A 457 21.58 -0.84 6.58
CA SER A 457 22.84 -0.89 5.80
C SER A 457 22.90 0.25 4.77
N ASP A 458 24.07 0.43 4.14
CA ASP A 458 24.20 1.44 3.09
C ASP A 458 23.19 1.14 1.98
N PRO A 459 22.44 2.14 1.49
CA PRO A 459 21.60 1.96 0.32
C PRO A 459 22.48 1.50 -0.84
N GLU A 460 22.07 0.45 -1.55
CA GLU A 460 22.84 0.01 -2.71
C GLU A 460 22.98 1.17 -3.70
N PRO A 461 24.22 1.52 -4.11
CA PRO A 461 24.44 2.59 -5.06
C PRO A 461 24.03 2.10 -6.46
N GLY A 462 22.75 2.21 -6.78
CA GLY A 462 22.22 1.82 -8.08
C GLY A 462 20.86 2.45 -8.37
N PRO A 463 20.51 2.66 -9.66
CA PRO A 463 19.15 3.02 -10.04
C PRO A 463 18.20 1.89 -9.62
N ARG A 464 17.10 2.25 -8.97
CA ARG A 464 16.08 1.26 -8.60
C ARG A 464 15.44 0.72 -9.86
N ALA A 465 15.11 -0.58 -9.84
CA ALA A 465 14.28 -1.14 -10.89
C ALA A 465 12.95 -0.35 -10.97
N PRO A 466 12.32 -0.20 -12.15
CA PRO A 466 10.97 0.35 -12.25
C PRO A 466 9.95 -0.48 -11.45
N PRO A 467 8.80 0.09 -11.04
CA PRO A 467 7.69 -0.69 -10.50
C PRO A 467 7.34 -1.88 -11.38
N VAL A 468 6.86 -2.97 -10.77
CA VAL A 468 6.65 -4.25 -11.46
C VAL A 468 5.75 -4.09 -12.68
N TRP A 469 4.67 -3.30 -12.58
CA TRP A 469 3.77 -3.08 -13.71
C TRP A 469 4.41 -2.34 -14.87
N ILE A 470 5.28 -1.36 -14.61
CA ILE A 470 6.03 -0.64 -15.65
C ILE A 470 6.98 -1.62 -16.35
N SER A 471 7.69 -2.41 -15.55
CA SER A 471 8.58 -3.46 -16.08
C SER A 471 7.81 -4.53 -16.87
N GLY A 472 6.59 -4.87 -16.44
CA GLY A 472 5.70 -5.82 -17.10
C GLY A 472 5.23 -5.31 -18.46
N VAL A 473 4.77 -4.07 -18.54
CA VAL A 473 4.37 -3.42 -19.80
C VAL A 473 5.55 -3.35 -20.76
N THR A 474 6.71 -2.86 -20.31
CA THR A 474 7.91 -2.74 -21.15
C THR A 474 8.42 -4.12 -21.63
N THR A 475 8.38 -5.12 -20.76
CA THR A 475 8.72 -6.51 -21.11
C THR A 475 7.78 -7.04 -22.19
N ARG A 476 6.47 -6.84 -22.03
CA ARG A 476 5.47 -7.29 -23.02
C ARG A 476 5.68 -6.64 -24.38
N ILE A 477 5.94 -5.32 -24.40
CA ILE A 477 6.24 -4.60 -25.65
C ILE A 477 7.47 -5.21 -26.36
N ARG A 478 8.50 -5.59 -25.59
CA ARG A 478 9.70 -6.24 -26.13
C ARG A 478 9.44 -7.66 -26.62
N GLU A 479 8.72 -8.48 -25.85
CA GLU A 479 8.39 -9.86 -26.22
C GLU A 479 7.57 -9.92 -27.52
N ILE A 480 6.56 -9.06 -27.68
CA ILE A 480 5.76 -8.96 -28.91
C ILE A 480 6.66 -8.64 -30.12
N LYS A 481 7.59 -7.70 -29.94
CA LYS A 481 8.56 -7.35 -30.98
C LYS A 481 9.47 -8.52 -31.36
N ASP A 482 9.96 -9.27 -30.36
CA ASP A 482 10.87 -10.40 -30.56
C ASP A 482 10.16 -11.59 -31.25
N LEU A 483 8.84 -11.75 -31.02
CA LEU A 483 8.01 -12.74 -31.70
C LEU A 483 7.68 -12.37 -33.16
N GLY A 484 8.15 -11.22 -33.66
CA GLY A 484 7.84 -10.72 -35.00
C GLY A 484 6.35 -10.38 -35.20
N GLN A 485 5.61 -10.22 -34.10
CA GLN A 485 4.23 -9.79 -34.12
C GLN A 485 4.15 -8.27 -34.38
N PRO A 486 2.99 -7.75 -34.82
CA PRO A 486 2.78 -6.31 -34.93
C PRO A 486 3.14 -5.64 -33.59
N PRO A 487 3.90 -4.54 -33.61
CA PRO A 487 4.30 -3.88 -32.37
C PRO A 487 3.05 -3.49 -31.60
N MET A 488 3.07 -3.70 -30.28
CA MET A 488 2.05 -3.18 -29.40
C MET A 488 2.07 -1.64 -29.48
N THR A 489 1.06 -1.06 -30.11
CA THR A 489 0.99 0.39 -30.32
C THR A 489 0.19 1.11 -29.23
N GLU A 490 -0.76 0.41 -28.61
CA GLU A 490 -1.71 1.00 -27.67
C GLU A 490 -1.98 0.05 -26.49
N VAL A 491 -1.87 0.59 -25.28
CA VAL A 491 -2.23 -0.04 -24.01
C VAL A 491 -3.10 0.93 -23.24
N GLY A 492 -4.22 0.51 -22.66
CA GLY A 492 -5.03 1.40 -21.84
C GLY A 492 -6.52 1.07 -21.85
N PHE A 493 -7.37 2.08 -21.94
CA PHE A 493 -8.83 1.93 -21.77
C PHE A 493 -9.61 2.33 -23.02
N ALA A 494 -10.77 1.70 -23.21
CA ALA A 494 -11.80 2.27 -24.05
C ALA A 494 -12.50 3.42 -23.29
N ILE A 495 -12.76 4.54 -23.99
CA ILE A 495 -13.51 5.68 -23.47
C ILE A 495 -14.69 6.01 -24.37
N TYR A 496 -15.85 6.26 -23.77
CA TYR A 496 -17.07 6.62 -24.48
C TYR A 496 -17.45 8.06 -24.17
N ARG A 497 -17.63 8.88 -25.21
CA ARG A 497 -18.33 10.16 -25.11
C ARG A 497 -19.83 9.87 -25.07
N LEU A 498 -20.45 9.98 -23.90
CA LEU A 498 -21.89 9.79 -23.72
C LEU A 498 -22.63 11.08 -23.34
N SER A 499 -21.92 12.13 -22.95
CA SER A 499 -22.51 13.47 -22.86
C SER A 499 -22.22 14.26 -24.13
N TYR A 500 -23.28 14.81 -24.69
CA TYR A 500 -23.21 15.48 -25.98
C TYR A 500 -23.21 17.01 -25.85
N GLY A 501 -23.81 17.55 -24.78
CA GLY A 501 -23.73 18.96 -24.41
C GLY A 501 -24.16 19.95 -25.51
N GLN A 502 -23.78 21.23 -25.35
CA GLN A 502 -23.82 22.26 -26.42
C GLN A 502 -22.51 22.32 -27.24
N ASN A 503 -21.52 21.48 -26.89
CA ASN A 503 -20.19 21.43 -27.51
C ASN A 503 -20.25 20.69 -28.87
N ASP A 504 -21.15 21.15 -29.75
CA ASP A 504 -21.41 20.63 -31.08
C ASP A 504 -20.50 21.28 -32.15
N ASP A 505 -19.69 22.27 -31.78
CA ASP A 505 -18.60 22.73 -32.64
C ASP A 505 -17.42 21.74 -32.55
N ASP A 506 -16.94 21.27 -33.70
CA ASP A 506 -15.78 20.37 -33.82
C ASP A 506 -14.57 20.92 -33.04
N GLY A 507 -14.45 22.25 -32.95
CA GLY A 507 -13.42 22.93 -32.16
C GLY A 507 -13.56 22.75 -30.65
N GLU A 508 -14.77 22.81 -30.11
CA GLU A 508 -15.01 22.67 -28.66
C GLU A 508 -14.81 21.22 -28.20
N TRP A 509 -15.23 20.25 -29.01
CA TRP A 509 -14.95 18.83 -28.74
C TRP A 509 -13.46 18.52 -28.80
N ALA A 510 -12.75 19.02 -29.81
CA ALA A 510 -11.30 18.82 -29.93
C ALA A 510 -10.55 19.43 -28.72
N ALA A 511 -10.94 20.61 -28.27
CA ALA A 511 -10.36 21.26 -27.09
C ALA A 511 -10.63 20.49 -25.80
N LEU A 512 -11.85 19.98 -25.59
CA LEU A 512 -12.18 19.15 -24.43
C LEU A 512 -11.39 17.85 -24.43
N LYS A 513 -11.31 17.18 -25.59
CA LYS A 513 -10.52 15.96 -25.75
C LYS A 513 -9.04 16.21 -25.44
N GLU A 514 -8.47 17.32 -25.93
CA GLU A 514 -7.10 17.72 -25.63
C GLU A 514 -6.90 17.98 -24.13
N ALA A 515 -7.86 18.66 -23.47
CA ALA A 515 -7.81 18.88 -22.02
C ALA A 515 -7.81 17.56 -21.23
N ILE A 516 -8.68 16.61 -21.59
CA ILE A 516 -8.73 15.28 -20.97
C ILE A 516 -7.41 14.53 -21.19
N GLU A 517 -6.88 14.51 -22.41
CA GLU A 517 -5.61 13.85 -22.73
C GLU A 517 -4.42 14.49 -22.01
N LYS A 518 -4.44 15.82 -21.81
CA LYS A 518 -3.45 16.54 -21.02
C LYS A 518 -3.51 16.17 -19.53
N ASP A 519 -4.71 16.09 -18.95
CA ASP A 519 -4.89 15.66 -17.56
C ASP A 519 -4.46 14.21 -17.37
N LEU A 520 -4.80 13.33 -18.32
CA LEU A 520 -4.32 11.95 -18.33
C LEU A 520 -2.81 11.88 -18.41
N ALA A 521 -2.15 12.79 -19.13
CA ALA A 521 -0.69 12.83 -19.22
C ALA A 521 -0.01 13.38 -17.95
N SER A 522 -0.76 14.00 -17.04
CA SER A 522 -0.27 14.62 -15.80
C SER A 522 -0.01 13.60 -14.68
N TRP A 523 0.89 12.65 -14.93
CA TRP A 523 1.26 11.63 -13.94
C TRP A 523 2.72 11.17 -14.06
N GLY A 524 3.14 10.39 -13.06
CA GLY A 524 4.39 9.65 -13.08
C GLY A 524 5.65 10.45 -12.71
N GLY A 525 5.48 11.69 -12.24
CA GLY A 525 6.57 12.42 -11.58
C GLY A 525 7.12 11.62 -10.39
N GLY A 526 8.44 11.42 -10.38
CA GLY A 526 9.15 10.66 -9.34
C GLY A 526 9.02 9.13 -9.45
N ILE A 527 8.53 8.58 -10.57
CA ILE A 527 8.41 7.14 -10.77
C ILE A 527 9.38 6.66 -11.87
N ASP A 528 10.28 5.75 -11.50
CA ASP A 528 11.28 5.17 -12.41
C ASP A 528 10.63 4.42 -13.59
N GLY A 529 11.12 4.64 -14.80
CA GLY A 529 10.69 3.95 -16.03
C GLY A 529 9.37 4.44 -16.65
N VAL A 530 8.70 5.44 -16.07
CA VAL A 530 7.42 5.97 -16.59
C VAL A 530 7.53 6.48 -18.03
N GLU A 531 8.60 7.19 -18.36
CA GLU A 531 8.77 7.80 -19.68
C GLU A 531 8.87 6.75 -20.80
N ASP A 532 9.29 5.53 -20.46
CA ASP A 532 9.36 4.42 -21.42
C ASP A 532 7.97 3.88 -21.80
N ILE A 533 6.97 4.05 -20.94
CA ILE A 533 5.62 3.50 -21.15
C ILE A 533 4.57 4.53 -21.53
N LYS A 534 4.76 5.81 -21.16
CA LYS A 534 3.84 6.92 -21.49
C LYS A 534 3.43 6.97 -22.97
N PRO A 535 4.33 6.77 -23.95
CA PRO A 535 3.95 6.81 -25.37
C PRO A 535 2.93 5.73 -25.78
N PHE A 536 2.87 4.63 -25.04
CA PHE A 536 2.01 3.48 -25.32
C PHE A 536 0.67 3.57 -24.60
N LEU A 537 0.59 4.34 -23.51
CA LEU A 537 -0.64 4.52 -22.76
C LEU A 537 -1.60 5.45 -23.50
N LYS A 538 -2.69 4.87 -23.99
CA LYS A 538 -3.65 5.53 -24.88
C LYS A 538 -5.08 5.20 -24.50
N LEU A 539 -5.97 6.15 -24.82
CA LEU A 539 -7.40 5.93 -24.80
C LEU A 539 -7.90 5.57 -26.20
N LYS A 540 -8.73 4.52 -26.26
CA LYS A 540 -9.50 4.22 -27.45
C LYS A 540 -10.84 4.94 -27.39
N TRP A 541 -10.95 6.03 -28.12
CA TRP A 541 -12.14 6.88 -28.13
C TRP A 541 -13.27 6.30 -28.99
N PHE A 542 -14.48 6.34 -28.43
CA PHE A 542 -15.74 6.03 -29.10
C PHE A 542 -16.72 7.19 -28.90
N ASP A 543 -17.28 7.71 -29.99
CA ASP A 543 -18.36 8.69 -29.90
C ASP A 543 -19.69 7.95 -29.81
N GLY A 544 -20.38 8.07 -28.67
CA GLY A 544 -21.66 7.42 -28.45
C GLY A 544 -22.72 7.82 -29.48
N ARG A 545 -22.66 9.06 -29.99
CA ARG A 545 -23.61 9.58 -30.98
C ARG A 545 -23.44 8.87 -32.33
N GLU A 546 -22.18 8.69 -32.76
CA GLU A 546 -21.87 7.95 -34.00
C GLU A 546 -22.27 6.47 -33.90
N LEU A 547 -22.24 5.92 -32.68
CA LEU A 547 -22.68 4.56 -32.38
C LEU A 547 -24.20 4.44 -32.17
N GLY A 548 -24.95 5.54 -32.23
CA GLY A 548 -26.40 5.55 -32.03
C GLY A 548 -26.85 5.34 -30.58
N LEU A 549 -25.97 5.61 -29.61
CA LEU A 549 -26.24 5.54 -28.18
C LEU A 549 -26.95 6.83 -27.70
N ALA A 550 -27.92 6.68 -26.81
CA ALA A 550 -28.53 7.85 -26.17
C ALA A 550 -27.54 8.53 -25.20
N GLU A 551 -27.83 9.78 -24.82
CA GLU A 551 -27.04 10.50 -23.82
C GLU A 551 -27.05 9.73 -22.49
N ASP A 552 -25.86 9.59 -21.89
CA ASP A 552 -25.62 8.80 -20.67
C ASP A 552 -26.08 7.31 -20.74
N ASP A 553 -26.21 6.70 -21.93
CA ASP A 553 -26.54 5.27 -22.11
C ASP A 553 -25.34 4.33 -21.79
N ILE A 554 -25.03 4.20 -20.49
CA ILE A 554 -23.96 3.35 -19.96
C ILE A 554 -24.14 1.89 -20.38
N ASP A 555 -25.36 1.37 -20.33
CA ASP A 555 -25.65 -0.01 -20.71
C ASP A 555 -25.42 -0.24 -22.22
N GLY A 556 -25.75 0.76 -23.05
CA GLY A 556 -25.42 0.78 -24.46
C GLY A 556 -23.92 0.71 -24.72
N ALA A 557 -23.13 1.50 -23.98
CA ALA A 557 -21.67 1.45 -24.05
C ALA A 557 -21.11 0.08 -23.63
N LYS A 558 -21.63 -0.54 -22.55
CA LYS A 558 -21.23 -1.89 -22.11
C LYS A 558 -21.52 -2.96 -23.18
N ARG A 559 -22.69 -2.90 -23.84
CA ARG A 559 -23.05 -3.79 -24.94
C ARG A 559 -22.14 -3.62 -26.16
N HIS A 560 -21.86 -2.37 -26.55
CA HIS A 560 -20.92 -2.08 -27.63
C HIS A 560 -19.52 -2.58 -27.29
N PHE A 561 -19.04 -2.30 -26.08
CA PHE A 561 -17.72 -2.73 -25.62
C PHE A 561 -17.58 -4.26 -25.64
N THR A 562 -18.58 -5.00 -25.19
CA THR A 562 -18.60 -6.47 -25.29
C THR A 562 -18.44 -6.96 -26.73
N THR A 563 -19.04 -6.25 -27.69
CA THR A 563 -18.88 -6.56 -29.12
C THR A 563 -17.48 -6.21 -29.61
N PHE A 564 -16.96 -5.04 -29.20
CA PHE A 564 -15.62 -4.57 -29.52
C PHE A 564 -14.52 -5.52 -28.98
N LEU A 565 -14.70 -6.12 -27.80
CA LEU A 565 -13.75 -7.10 -27.26
C LEU A 565 -13.50 -8.28 -28.22
N ASN A 566 -14.50 -8.69 -29.02
CA ASN A 566 -14.34 -9.76 -30.01
C ASN A 566 -13.48 -9.35 -31.22
N THR A 567 -13.23 -8.05 -31.39
CA THR A 567 -12.36 -7.52 -32.45
C THR A 567 -10.91 -7.40 -32.01
N LEU A 568 -10.66 -7.48 -30.70
CA LEU A 568 -9.33 -7.36 -30.13
C LEU A 568 -8.49 -8.61 -30.43
N THR A 569 -7.24 -8.35 -30.75
CA THR A 569 -6.16 -9.32 -30.85
C THR A 569 -5.39 -9.38 -29.53
N PRO A 570 -4.60 -10.44 -29.28
CA PRO A 570 -3.70 -10.50 -28.11
C PRO A 570 -2.72 -9.32 -28.00
N SER A 571 -2.41 -8.66 -29.12
CA SER A 571 -1.57 -7.46 -29.18
C SER A 571 -2.27 -6.17 -28.77
N ASP A 572 -3.61 -6.15 -28.72
CA ASP A 572 -4.36 -4.97 -28.30
C ASP A 572 -4.36 -4.89 -26.77
N GLY A 573 -3.64 -3.92 -26.22
CA GLY A 573 -3.45 -3.75 -24.77
C GLY A 573 -4.61 -3.08 -24.05
N ILE A 574 -5.83 -3.21 -24.57
CA ILE A 574 -7.01 -2.58 -23.98
C ILE A 574 -7.48 -3.41 -22.78
N ASP A 575 -7.68 -2.75 -21.64
CA ASP A 575 -8.29 -3.33 -20.45
C ASP A 575 -9.67 -3.88 -20.81
N GLN A 576 -9.94 -5.12 -20.42
CA GLN A 576 -11.15 -5.84 -20.82
C GLN A 576 -12.27 -5.73 -19.77
N SER A 577 -11.96 -5.21 -18.59
CA SER A 577 -12.86 -5.19 -17.42
C SER A 577 -13.48 -3.82 -17.21
N THR A 578 -12.76 -2.75 -17.55
CA THR A 578 -13.11 -1.38 -17.21
C THR A 578 -13.20 -0.52 -18.46
N ILE A 579 -14.28 0.24 -18.57
CA ILE A 579 -14.42 1.32 -19.56
C ILE A 579 -14.50 2.67 -18.86
N LEU A 580 -14.03 3.71 -19.54
CA LEU A 580 -14.19 5.09 -19.10
C LEU A 580 -15.36 5.73 -19.84
N ILE A 581 -16.08 6.62 -19.15
CA ILE A 581 -17.22 7.32 -19.70
C ILE A 581 -17.07 8.80 -19.37
N LEU A 582 -17.23 9.63 -20.40
CA LEU A 582 -17.48 11.06 -20.29
C LEU A 582 -18.99 11.25 -20.22
N ASP A 583 -19.54 11.18 -19.00
CA ASP A 583 -20.95 11.40 -18.69
C ASP A 583 -21.22 12.90 -18.46
N SER A 584 -22.49 13.27 -18.27
CA SER A 584 -22.88 14.67 -18.04
C SER A 584 -22.18 15.31 -16.83
N ALA A 585 -21.90 14.53 -15.78
CA ALA A 585 -21.21 15.02 -14.58
C ALA A 585 -19.71 15.26 -14.82
N SER A 586 -19.06 14.38 -15.58
CA SER A 586 -17.67 14.54 -16.02
C SER A 586 -17.53 15.72 -16.98
N LEU A 587 -18.46 15.90 -17.91
CA LEU A 587 -18.47 17.10 -18.75
C LEU A 587 -18.59 18.37 -17.90
N ALA A 588 -19.47 18.37 -16.89
CA ALA A 588 -19.61 19.48 -15.97
C ALA A 588 -18.34 19.75 -15.15
N SER A 589 -17.58 18.72 -14.75
CA SER A 589 -16.31 18.94 -14.02
C SER A 589 -15.29 19.69 -14.87
N TYR A 590 -15.21 19.38 -16.17
CA TYR A 590 -14.31 20.07 -17.11
C TYR A 590 -14.76 21.50 -17.47
N ALA A 591 -16.00 21.87 -17.14
CA ALA A 591 -16.49 23.24 -17.31
C ALA A 591 -16.15 24.14 -16.11
N LYS A 592 -15.79 23.56 -14.96
CA LYS A 592 -15.32 24.32 -13.79
C LYS A 592 -13.89 24.82 -14.07
N PRO A 593 -13.51 26.04 -13.67
CA PRO A 593 -12.13 26.48 -13.75
C PRO A 593 -11.26 25.58 -12.86
N THR A 594 -10.12 25.14 -13.36
CA THR A 594 -9.14 24.42 -12.54
C THR A 594 -8.70 25.35 -11.41
N THR A 595 -9.05 25.02 -10.17
CA THR A 595 -8.56 25.76 -9.01
C THR A 595 -7.14 25.34 -8.72
N ASP A 596 -6.23 26.31 -8.61
CA ASP A 596 -4.82 26.05 -8.32
C ASP A 596 -4.56 25.46 -6.91
N ASP A 597 -5.56 25.43 -6.01
CA ASP A 597 -5.30 25.20 -4.58
C ASP A 597 -6.28 24.26 -3.86
N THR A 598 -5.69 23.18 -3.32
CA THR A 598 -6.04 22.46 -2.07
C THR A 598 -7.33 21.68 -1.95
N ASP A 599 -8.30 21.85 -2.84
CA ASP A 599 -9.58 21.14 -2.76
C ASP A 599 -9.68 20.04 -3.83
N ASP A 600 -9.47 18.79 -3.43
CA ASP A 600 -9.67 17.62 -4.30
C ASP A 600 -11.13 17.49 -4.79
N THR A 601 -12.07 18.29 -4.26
CA THR A 601 -13.49 18.26 -4.63
C THR A 601 -13.85 19.04 -5.90
N GLU A 602 -12.96 19.91 -6.41
CA GLU A 602 -13.20 20.71 -7.62
C GLU A 602 -12.43 20.21 -8.86
N ASP A 603 -11.71 19.08 -8.73
CA ASP A 603 -10.91 18.53 -9.81
C ASP A 603 -11.73 17.81 -10.90
N HIS A 604 -11.12 17.67 -12.09
CA HIS A 604 -11.71 16.96 -13.21
C HIS A 604 -11.71 15.44 -13.02
N TYR A 605 -12.83 14.79 -13.36
CA TYR A 605 -12.99 13.34 -13.21
C TYR A 605 -13.69 12.69 -14.41
N LEU A 606 -13.47 11.38 -14.55
CA LEU A 606 -14.17 10.50 -15.47
C LEU A 606 -14.98 9.46 -14.69
N LEU A 607 -16.03 8.91 -15.31
CA LEU A 607 -16.74 7.77 -14.76
C LEU A 607 -16.06 6.47 -15.20
N ALA A 608 -15.49 5.71 -14.26
CA ALA A 608 -14.99 4.37 -14.53
C ALA A 608 -16.10 3.35 -14.26
N VAL A 609 -16.33 2.44 -15.22
CA VAL A 609 -17.42 1.47 -15.20
C VAL A 609 -16.88 0.06 -15.36
N ASP A 610 -17.32 -0.84 -14.48
CA ASP A 610 -17.13 -2.28 -14.65
C ASP A 610 -18.04 -2.77 -15.78
N ALA A 611 -17.41 -3.15 -16.88
CA ALA A 611 -18.07 -3.60 -18.09
C ALA A 611 -18.84 -4.91 -17.90
N HIS A 612 -18.52 -5.68 -16.85
CA HIS A 612 -19.11 -6.99 -16.56
C HIS A 612 -20.00 -7.00 -15.33
N TYR A 613 -20.13 -5.87 -14.61
CA TYR A 613 -21.04 -5.78 -13.46
C TYR A 613 -22.50 -6.02 -13.87
N ASP A 614 -23.15 -6.96 -13.17
CA ASP A 614 -24.60 -7.20 -13.27
C ASP A 614 -25.27 -6.78 -11.95
N PRO A 615 -26.14 -5.75 -11.95
CA PRO A 615 -26.88 -5.34 -10.75
C PRO A 615 -27.73 -6.45 -10.12
N ALA A 616 -28.16 -7.45 -10.89
CA ALA A 616 -28.94 -8.57 -10.38
C ALA A 616 -28.09 -9.59 -9.62
N GLU A 617 -26.81 -9.72 -9.97
CA GLU A 617 -25.85 -10.57 -9.26
C GLU A 617 -25.21 -9.83 -8.07
N GLY A 618 -24.94 -8.54 -8.22
CA GLY A 618 -24.20 -7.73 -7.25
C GLY A 618 -22.70 -8.09 -7.21
N ILE A 619 -22.01 -7.63 -6.17
CA ILE A 619 -20.62 -8.02 -5.89
C ILE A 619 -20.54 -9.18 -4.90
N GLU A 620 -19.40 -9.87 -4.87
CA GLU A 620 -19.19 -11.03 -4.00
C GLU A 620 -19.24 -10.66 -2.51
N ARG A 621 -18.76 -9.45 -2.15
CA ARG A 621 -18.65 -8.95 -0.78
C ARG A 621 -19.25 -7.55 -0.63
N PRO A 622 -20.59 -7.41 -0.66
CA PRO A 622 -21.25 -6.12 -0.51
C PRO A 622 -20.93 -5.43 0.82
N GLU A 623 -20.59 -6.20 1.86
CA GLU A 623 -20.17 -5.70 3.16
C GLU A 623 -18.78 -5.03 3.14
N GLU A 624 -17.90 -5.38 2.19
CA GLU A 624 -16.57 -4.78 2.05
C GLU A 624 -16.55 -3.57 1.10
N SER A 625 -17.62 -3.39 0.32
CA SER A 625 -17.81 -2.30 -0.64
C SER A 625 -19.27 -1.84 -0.69
N PRO A 626 -19.81 -1.35 0.44
CA PRO A 626 -21.23 -1.01 0.57
C PRO A 626 -21.65 0.08 -0.42
N GLY A 627 -22.78 -0.13 -1.09
CA GLY A 627 -23.35 0.82 -2.05
C GLY A 627 -22.66 0.86 -3.41
N TYR A 628 -21.70 -0.02 -3.70
CA TYR A 628 -21.10 -0.10 -5.02
C TYR A 628 -22.11 -0.57 -6.07
N VAL A 629 -22.17 0.15 -7.20
CA VAL A 629 -23.18 -0.05 -8.26
C VAL A 629 -22.58 -0.39 -9.62
N GLY A 630 -21.33 -0.88 -9.64
CA GLY A 630 -20.63 -1.21 -10.90
C GLY A 630 -19.93 -0.03 -11.56
N SER A 631 -19.90 1.14 -10.92
CA SER A 631 -19.19 2.31 -11.42
C SER A 631 -18.70 3.20 -10.28
N MET A 632 -17.70 4.01 -10.56
CA MET A 632 -17.10 4.95 -9.62
C MET A 632 -16.47 6.10 -10.40
N ARG A 633 -16.62 7.34 -9.92
CA ARG A 633 -15.88 8.48 -10.50
C ARG A 633 -14.44 8.45 -10.05
N ILE A 634 -13.52 8.82 -10.93
CA ILE A 634 -12.09 8.86 -10.64
C ILE A 634 -11.48 10.12 -11.21
N LEU A 635 -10.58 10.76 -10.45
CA LEU A 635 -9.80 11.87 -10.97
C LEU A 635 -9.05 11.46 -12.22
N THR A 636 -9.16 12.25 -13.28
CA THR A 636 -8.60 11.90 -14.60
C THR A 636 -7.09 11.59 -14.53
N ARG A 637 -6.34 12.35 -13.73
CA ARG A 637 -4.89 12.16 -13.48
C ARG A 637 -4.52 10.81 -12.82
N LEU A 638 -5.46 10.14 -12.16
CA LEU A 638 -5.24 8.87 -11.47
C LEU A 638 -5.52 7.65 -12.35
N VAL A 639 -6.04 7.83 -13.56
CA VAL A 639 -6.38 6.73 -14.47
C VAL A 639 -5.17 5.86 -14.78
N TRP A 640 -4.00 6.43 -15.06
CA TRP A 640 -2.79 5.64 -15.35
C TRP A 640 -2.01 5.24 -14.11
N SER A 641 -1.78 6.21 -13.21
CA SER A 641 -0.93 6.02 -12.04
C SER A 641 -1.55 5.11 -10.99
N GLU A 642 -2.87 5.00 -10.96
CA GLU A 642 -3.60 4.20 -9.98
C GLU A 642 -4.53 3.19 -10.62
N LEU A 643 -5.56 3.59 -11.37
CA LEU A 643 -6.53 2.63 -11.90
C LEU A 643 -5.85 1.58 -12.77
N PHE A 644 -5.13 1.99 -13.81
CA PHE A 644 -4.38 1.08 -14.68
C PHE A 644 -3.29 0.32 -13.92
N ALA A 645 -2.48 1.00 -13.10
CA ALA A 645 -1.41 0.34 -12.35
C ALA A 645 -1.93 -0.73 -11.38
N LEU A 646 -3.08 -0.50 -10.74
CA LEU A 646 -3.70 -1.43 -9.81
C LEU A 646 -4.46 -2.54 -10.54
N THR A 647 -5.22 -2.26 -11.61
CA THR A 647 -5.91 -3.31 -12.37
C THR A 647 -4.94 -4.18 -13.16
N TYR A 648 -3.88 -3.61 -13.73
CA TYR A 648 -2.83 -4.34 -14.45
C TYR A 648 -2.12 -5.36 -13.55
N ASN A 649 -1.80 -4.97 -12.31
CA ASN A 649 -1.24 -5.90 -11.30
C ASN A 649 -2.30 -6.79 -10.64
N GLN A 650 -3.57 -6.70 -11.06
CA GLN A 650 -4.71 -7.38 -10.44
C GLN A 650 -4.78 -7.10 -8.93
N ALA A 651 -4.37 -5.89 -8.56
CA ALA A 651 -4.13 -5.51 -7.19
C ALA A 651 -5.43 -5.14 -6.49
N MET A 652 -6.22 -4.29 -7.14
CA MET A 652 -7.52 -3.78 -6.70
C MET A 652 -8.37 -3.51 -7.94
N TRP A 653 -9.66 -3.79 -7.85
CA TRP A 653 -10.67 -3.49 -8.86
C TRP A 653 -11.49 -2.25 -8.47
N LEU A 654 -12.43 -1.84 -9.32
CA LEU A 654 -13.30 -0.70 -9.02
C LEU A 654 -14.10 -0.88 -7.72
N GLU A 655 -14.62 -2.08 -7.48
CA GLU A 655 -15.29 -2.43 -6.22
C GLU A 655 -14.35 -2.29 -5.02
N ASP A 656 -13.05 -2.58 -5.17
CA ASP A 656 -12.08 -2.43 -4.09
C ASP A 656 -11.71 -0.97 -3.81
N LEU A 657 -11.74 -0.11 -4.83
CA LEU A 657 -11.41 1.32 -4.72
C LEU A 657 -12.60 2.14 -4.21
N TRP A 658 -13.83 1.69 -4.49
CA TRP A 658 -15.08 2.37 -4.12
C TRP A 658 -15.15 2.82 -2.65
N PRO A 659 -14.77 2.02 -1.65
CA PRO A 659 -14.76 2.47 -0.27
C PRO A 659 -13.92 3.71 0.04
N LEU A 660 -12.90 3.98 -0.77
CA LEU A 660 -12.05 5.17 -0.64
C LEU A 660 -12.67 6.40 -1.32
N ALA A 661 -13.68 6.20 -2.17
CA ALA A 661 -14.41 7.23 -2.89
C ALA A 661 -15.78 7.54 -2.29
N MET A 662 -16.43 6.57 -1.63
CA MET A 662 -17.83 6.67 -1.20
C MET A 662 -18.12 7.81 -0.21
N GLY A 663 -17.09 8.25 0.54
CA GLY A 663 -17.17 9.40 1.44
C GLY A 663 -16.90 10.75 0.77
N HIS A 664 -16.45 10.79 -0.48
CA HIS A 664 -16.28 12.04 -1.20
C HIS A 664 -17.65 12.69 -1.49
N PRO A 665 -17.81 14.03 -1.42
CA PRO A 665 -19.10 14.69 -1.66
C PRO A 665 -19.74 14.33 -3.00
N GLU A 666 -18.93 14.24 -4.06
CA GLU A 666 -19.31 13.83 -5.42
C GLU A 666 -18.99 12.33 -5.72
N GLN A 667 -18.63 11.54 -4.70
CA GLN A 667 -18.26 10.11 -4.80
C GLN A 667 -17.11 9.84 -5.78
N VAL A 668 -16.08 10.70 -5.75
CA VAL A 668 -14.91 10.65 -6.61
C VAL A 668 -13.75 9.99 -5.88
N TYR A 669 -13.09 9.05 -6.55
CA TYR A 669 -11.84 8.47 -6.09
C TYR A 669 -10.69 9.44 -6.34
N VAL A 670 -10.08 9.91 -5.25
CA VAL A 670 -8.97 10.88 -5.25
C VAL A 670 -7.64 10.28 -4.79
N GLY A 671 -7.56 8.95 -4.76
CA GLY A 671 -6.42 8.17 -4.30
C GLY A 671 -6.50 7.76 -2.83
N THR A 672 -5.35 7.55 -2.19
CA THR A 672 -5.27 7.18 -0.77
C THR A 672 -5.87 8.28 0.11
N THR A 673 -6.73 7.89 1.06
CA THR A 673 -7.42 8.79 1.99
C THR A 673 -6.82 8.71 3.40
N VAL A 674 -6.68 9.86 4.05
CA VAL A 674 -6.30 9.99 5.47
C VAL A 674 -7.40 10.67 6.29
N ASN A 675 -7.26 10.71 7.61
CA ASN A 675 -8.29 11.21 8.52
C ASN A 675 -8.66 12.68 8.27
N GLU A 676 -7.66 13.53 8.02
CA GLU A 676 -7.86 14.94 7.69
C GLU A 676 -8.73 15.12 6.45
N LEU A 677 -8.41 14.41 5.37
CA LEU A 677 -9.18 14.46 4.12
C LEU A 677 -10.63 14.02 4.33
N ARG A 678 -10.83 12.90 5.05
CA ARG A 678 -12.18 12.42 5.38
C ARG A 678 -12.93 13.45 6.22
N SER A 679 -12.28 14.09 7.18
CA SER A 679 -12.89 15.13 8.03
C SER A 679 -13.32 16.36 7.21
N ARG A 680 -12.52 16.77 6.21
CA ARG A 680 -12.91 17.82 5.27
C ARG A 680 -14.13 17.45 4.45
N TRP A 681 -14.20 16.21 3.96
CA TRP A 681 -15.37 15.73 3.23
C TRP A 681 -16.62 15.66 4.08
N VAL A 682 -16.49 15.21 5.32
CA VAL A 682 -17.60 15.25 6.29
C VAL A 682 -18.10 16.67 6.39
N ALA A 683 -17.23 17.62 6.71
CA ALA A 683 -17.57 19.02 6.89
C ALA A 683 -18.27 19.60 5.65
N ALA A 684 -17.78 19.29 4.44
CA ALA A 684 -18.40 19.68 3.19
C ALA A 684 -19.77 19.01 2.97
N LYS A 685 -19.94 17.74 3.36
CA LYS A 685 -21.19 17.00 3.18
C LYS A 685 -22.30 17.47 4.10
N VAL A 686 -21.96 17.79 5.35
CA VAL A 686 -22.92 18.32 6.33
C VAL A 686 -23.14 19.82 6.18
N ALA A 687 -22.28 20.52 5.44
CA ALA A 687 -22.44 21.94 5.15
C ALA A 687 -23.74 22.16 4.35
N GLY A 688 -24.68 22.87 4.97
CA GLY A 688 -25.98 23.17 4.38
C GLY A 688 -27.11 22.20 4.74
N ASP A 689 -26.83 21.13 5.48
CA ASP A 689 -27.83 20.19 6.01
C ASP A 689 -27.76 20.14 7.54
N SER A 690 -28.58 20.99 8.19
CA SER A 690 -28.60 21.12 9.65
C SER A 690 -29.08 19.85 10.38
N GLU A 691 -29.90 19.03 9.72
CA GLU A 691 -30.39 17.78 10.32
C GLU A 691 -29.29 16.71 10.28
N LEU A 692 -28.61 16.59 9.13
CA LEU A 692 -27.48 15.69 8.96
C LEU A 692 -26.31 16.06 9.90
N MET A 693 -26.03 17.36 10.04
CA MET A 693 -25.03 17.88 10.99
C MET A 693 -25.39 17.50 12.44
N ALA A 694 -26.62 17.78 12.88
CA ALA A 694 -27.05 17.47 14.24
C ALA A 694 -26.99 15.97 14.55
N ARG A 695 -27.32 15.12 13.57
CA ARG A 695 -27.19 13.67 13.68
C ARG A 695 -25.74 13.22 13.78
N PHE A 696 -24.86 13.76 12.93
CA PHE A 696 -23.44 13.48 12.96
C PHE A 696 -22.81 13.86 14.31
N GLU A 697 -23.07 15.07 14.80
CA GLU A 697 -22.58 15.53 16.12
C GLU A 697 -23.10 14.66 17.28
N ALA A 698 -24.35 14.20 17.21
CA ALA A 698 -24.92 13.32 18.22
C ALA A 698 -24.22 11.95 18.26
N GLU A 699 -23.91 11.38 17.10
CA GLU A 699 -23.22 10.09 17.03
C GLU A 699 -21.74 10.23 17.44
N CYS A 700 -21.06 11.31 17.06
CA CYS A 700 -19.71 11.61 17.56
C CYS A 700 -19.67 11.71 19.09
N LYS A 701 -20.61 12.45 19.70
CA LYS A 701 -20.71 12.56 21.16
C LYS A 701 -20.98 11.24 21.85
N LYS A 702 -21.80 10.37 21.23
CA LYS A 702 -22.07 9.03 21.73
C LYS A 702 -20.78 8.19 21.75
N ARG A 703 -20.00 8.24 20.67
CA ARG A 703 -18.72 7.52 20.54
C ARG A 703 -17.63 8.06 21.47
N GLU A 704 -17.49 9.37 21.58
CA GLU A 704 -16.57 9.97 22.57
C GLU A 704 -16.95 9.54 24.00
N GLY A 705 -18.24 9.45 24.31
CA GLY A 705 -18.72 8.93 25.58
C GLY A 705 -18.35 7.46 25.82
N GLU A 706 -18.43 6.62 24.78
CA GLU A 706 -18.06 5.20 24.82
C GLU A 706 -16.54 5.01 24.91
N GLU A 707 -15.74 5.74 24.13
CA GLU A 707 -14.28 5.72 24.17
C GLU A 707 -13.73 6.21 25.52
N VAL A 708 -14.31 7.27 26.09
CA VAL A 708 -13.94 7.74 27.43
C VAL A 708 -14.23 6.66 28.48
N VAL A 709 -15.35 5.94 28.37
CA VAL A 709 -15.69 4.83 29.29
C VAL A 709 -14.72 3.64 29.10
N GLU A 710 -14.35 3.32 27.87
CA GLU A 710 -13.46 2.23 27.53
C GLU A 710 -12.00 2.53 27.96
N ALA A 711 -11.53 3.75 27.70
CA ALA A 711 -10.24 4.25 28.17
C ALA A 711 -10.18 4.31 29.70
N TRP A 712 -11.28 4.68 30.38
CA TRP A 712 -11.37 4.66 31.83
C TRP A 712 -11.32 3.23 32.39
N SER A 713 -12.02 2.28 31.74
CA SER A 713 -11.98 0.85 32.08
C SER A 713 -10.58 0.23 31.86
N LYS A 714 -9.89 0.59 30.77
CA LYS A 714 -8.52 0.16 30.49
C LYS A 714 -7.54 0.69 31.54
N LYS A 715 -7.62 1.99 31.85
CA LYS A 715 -6.80 2.65 32.88
C LYS A 715 -7.08 2.13 34.29
N TRP A 716 -8.28 1.61 34.54
CA TRP A 716 -8.65 0.96 35.81
C TRP A 716 -8.07 -0.46 35.91
N ARG A 717 -8.12 -1.26 34.83
CA ARG A 717 -7.46 -2.58 34.75
C ARG A 717 -5.94 -2.51 34.83
N GLU A 718 -5.33 -1.49 34.23
CA GLU A 718 -3.89 -1.19 34.36
C GLU A 718 -3.49 -0.74 35.77
N LYS A 719 -4.47 -0.32 36.59
CA LYS A 719 -4.26 0.02 38.01
C LYS A 719 -4.45 -1.18 38.95
N GLU A 720 -5.16 -2.22 38.50
CA GLU A 720 -5.38 -3.47 39.24
C GLU A 720 -4.32 -4.54 38.94
N LEU A 721 -3.69 -4.50 37.76
CA LEU A 721 -2.49 -5.28 37.41
C LEU A 721 -1.23 -4.62 37.97
#